data_AF-A0A5E7Z0Z4-F1
#
_entry.id   AF-A0A5E7Z0Z4-F1
#
_cell.length_a   1.000
_cell.length_b   1.000
_cell.length_c   1.000
_cell.angle_alpha   90.00
_cell.angle_beta   90.00
_cell.angle_gamma   90.00
#
_symmetry.space_group_name_H-M   'P 1'
#
loop_
_entity.id
_entity.type
_entity.pdbx_description
1 polymer ?
#
loop_
_entity_poly.entity_id
_entity_poly.type
_entity_poly.pdbx_seq_one_letter_code
_entity_poly.pdbx_strand_id
1 'polypeptide(L)'
;MDHCSFRGAYGPVLCTLSRRHFVMGSSAAIAGLLVGCGGESSSSQSSSNSSGLTLNTNIVTQSGPPVVRPSPQWNGVAGSGFANVPTDPQRTTAKPACRLLVPPRQRFSETLLVGVIAMANNGGTMFEAFGLEKVIVHYEGGRVELTEPTVEAFRDANGREVKYAGWWAKLGQSDAKGEGHLYFEAVPRDRAMQRRVIGPFSFFPSTSEYDLELEVAPTQAAIAGRRFQTCKDAVQYAYASGAQHPRILVSESAEYALDYWLNSVWINGWLTVEAAAGVQARFVQHGTPTEADTPRMSAGIRTRFRGEGIVIDFRATAELDAGANVDYWFDGCQITNSAGPDSLWRKMPRRLLAFTVRGQPWHTESRISNIFNPLDKVALARGVQVSDTREDFAQGAACLVGCTSLRHLNDSLRTYLPAIRIRYAGTASVATIESLSPGKTFVFKEDGQTVGIMPLTNTAEAYALSPENSPSGTYHVSNLAAWINASLPGWSAELHDDSRFGASLSLLDGRSAQIAPTAIGSDGLQLFTHFDIHGDFYQRPNDAEMENVVFYGNSAVGGSYATLFMGSARSGYLRDAFFVNNAWHHDPASPFHEGGRMDTFSGNASHVVIVHNSVVGQGIRIPDPAQSTIGTHNLLAANVAKHMQLGGAPVPQVEISDNHLEGGASAPQGANGTQIGGTTLTLFADAQNGDFRARGELLNTQAKSRLPFDLAGAIRPQMSPRGACL
;
A
#
# COMPACT_ATOMS: atom_id res chain seq x y z
N MET A 1 1.73 22.00 74.97
CA MET A 1 1.13 23.18 74.32
C MET A 1 1.40 23.13 72.81
N ASP A 2 0.51 22.68 71.93
CA ASP A 2 -0.28 21.43 71.88
C ASP A 2 -0.76 21.22 70.42
N HIS A 3 -1.19 20.04 69.95
CA HIS A 3 -1.61 18.83 70.67
C HIS A 3 -1.23 17.52 69.92
N CYS A 4 -1.69 16.38 70.44
CA CYS A 4 -1.66 15.03 69.83
C CYS A 4 -2.69 14.92 68.66
N SER A 5 -2.78 13.90 67.79
CA SER A 5 -2.26 12.50 67.67
C SER A 5 -2.61 11.99 66.22
N PHE A 6 -2.28 10.80 65.69
CA PHE A 6 -2.28 9.42 66.21
C PHE A 6 -1.38 8.46 65.39
N ARG A 7 -1.17 7.24 65.91
CA ARG A 7 -0.31 6.16 65.36
C ARG A 7 -1.02 5.33 64.26
N GLY A 8 -0.24 4.59 63.46
CA GLY A 8 -0.72 3.35 62.81
C GLY A 8 0.17 2.80 61.70
N ALA A 9 0.75 1.61 61.87
CA ALA A 9 1.46 0.86 60.82
C ALA A 9 0.57 -0.25 60.23
N TYR A 10 0.86 -0.73 59.02
CA TYR A 10 0.88 -2.17 58.64
C TYR A 10 1.41 -2.35 57.20
N GLY A 11 1.74 -3.59 56.83
CA GLY A 11 2.57 -3.95 55.65
C GLY A 11 1.85 -4.04 54.29
N PRO A 12 2.56 -4.54 53.25
CA PRO A 12 2.12 -4.47 51.86
C PRO A 12 1.11 -5.54 51.47
N VAL A 13 0.19 -5.20 50.58
CA VAL A 13 -0.76 -6.13 49.95
C VAL A 13 -0.41 -6.28 48.47
N LEU A 14 -0.11 -7.51 48.03
CA LEU A 14 -0.05 -7.85 46.60
C LEU A 14 -1.43 -7.65 45.97
N CYS A 15 -1.48 -6.99 44.81
CA CYS A 15 -2.69 -6.97 43.98
C CYS A 15 -2.36 -7.45 42.56
N THR A 16 -2.58 -8.74 42.31
CA THR A 16 -2.57 -9.34 40.98
C THR A 16 -3.83 -8.97 40.21
N LEU A 17 -3.70 -8.21 39.12
CA LEU A 17 -4.81 -7.94 38.20
C LEU A 17 -4.84 -8.99 37.08
N SER A 18 -5.96 -9.72 37.00
CA SER A 18 -6.14 -10.85 36.10
C SER A 18 -6.70 -10.46 34.73
N ARG A 19 -6.30 -11.22 33.70
CA ARG A 19 -6.83 -11.17 32.34
C ARG A 19 -8.36 -11.33 32.36
N ARG A 20 -9.11 -10.45 31.67
CA ARG A 20 -10.48 -10.76 31.24
C ARG A 20 -10.47 -11.25 29.79
N HIS A 21 -11.06 -12.42 29.59
CA HIS A 21 -11.37 -12.94 28.26
C HIS A 21 -12.54 -12.14 27.67
N PHE A 22 -12.49 -11.85 26.37
CA PHE A 22 -13.67 -11.44 25.61
C PHE A 22 -14.16 -12.66 24.82
N VAL A 23 -15.36 -13.13 25.15
CA VAL A 23 -16.00 -14.27 24.49
C VAL A 23 -16.89 -13.76 23.37
N MET A 24 -16.70 -14.24 22.14
CA MET A 24 -17.66 -13.99 21.05
C MET A 24 -18.94 -14.79 21.29
N GLY A 25 -20.06 -14.10 21.40
CA GLY A 25 -21.40 -14.69 21.49
C GLY A 25 -22.15 -14.55 20.18
N SER A 26 -22.44 -15.68 19.53
CA SER A 26 -23.36 -15.78 18.40
C SER A 26 -24.81 -15.51 18.79
N SER A 27 -25.60 -14.93 17.89
CA SER A 27 -27.08 -15.06 17.88
C SER A 27 -27.63 -14.85 16.48
N ALA A 28 -28.72 -15.56 16.16
CA ALA A 28 -29.27 -15.67 14.81
C ALA A 28 -30.62 -14.95 14.65
N ALA A 29 -31.01 -14.80 13.37
CA ALA A 29 -32.36 -14.64 12.82
C ALA A 29 -33.54 -14.27 13.74
N ILE A 30 -34.21 -13.17 13.40
CA ILE A 30 -35.66 -13.01 13.63
C ILE A 30 -36.32 -12.64 12.31
N ALA A 31 -37.36 -13.39 11.94
CA ALA A 31 -38.22 -13.11 10.80
C ALA A 31 -39.59 -12.61 11.29
N GLY A 32 -40.20 -11.71 10.51
CA GLY A 32 -41.65 -11.54 10.37
C GLY A 32 -42.48 -11.16 11.60
N LEU A 33 -43.05 -9.95 11.58
CA LEU A 33 -44.42 -9.76 12.09
C LEU A 33 -45.18 -8.73 11.26
N LEU A 34 -46.26 -9.16 10.60
CA LEU A 34 -47.30 -8.25 10.10
C LEU A 34 -48.22 -7.87 11.26
N VAL A 35 -48.44 -6.58 11.47
CA VAL A 35 -49.73 -6.04 11.97
C VAL A 35 -49.99 -4.73 11.23
N GLY A 36 -51.16 -4.60 10.61
CA GLY A 36 -51.57 -3.37 9.94
C GLY A 36 -52.51 -2.52 10.80
N CYS A 37 -52.48 -1.20 10.57
CA CYS A 37 -53.59 -0.30 10.88
C CYS A 37 -53.91 0.52 9.62
N GLY A 38 -55.17 0.52 9.20
CA GLY A 38 -55.67 1.40 8.14
C GLY A 38 -56.13 2.74 8.70
N GLY A 39 -56.32 3.74 7.83
CA GLY A 39 -56.78 5.08 8.23
C GLY A 39 -56.70 6.10 7.09
N GLU A 40 -57.76 6.13 6.28
CA GLU A 40 -58.27 7.21 5.42
C GLU A 40 -57.52 8.57 5.47
N SER A 41 -56.91 9.04 4.37
CA SER A 41 -57.53 9.74 3.23
C SER A 41 -57.34 11.27 3.26
N SER A 42 -56.81 11.84 2.19
CA SER A 42 -57.33 13.06 1.54
C SER A 42 -56.45 13.43 0.33
N SER A 43 -57.10 13.99 -0.69
CA SER A 43 -56.51 14.29 -1.98
C SER A 43 -55.96 15.72 -2.07
N SER A 44 -54.84 15.91 -2.76
CA SER A 44 -54.62 17.12 -3.54
C SER A 44 -53.89 16.79 -4.85
N GLN A 45 -54.47 17.23 -5.96
CA GLN A 45 -53.81 17.19 -7.27
C GLN A 45 -52.89 18.40 -7.40
N SER A 46 -51.68 18.21 -7.91
CA SER A 46 -51.00 19.25 -8.69
C SER A 46 -50.35 18.64 -9.92
N SER A 47 -50.75 19.14 -11.09
CA SER A 47 -50.19 18.78 -12.38
C SER A 47 -48.86 19.51 -12.58
N SER A 48 -47.82 18.79 -12.99
CA SER A 48 -46.65 19.41 -13.59
C SER A 48 -46.26 18.64 -14.85
N ASN A 49 -46.16 19.37 -15.97
CA ASN A 49 -45.68 18.83 -17.22
C ASN A 49 -44.17 18.59 -17.11
N SER A 50 -43.75 17.33 -17.13
CA SER A 50 -42.36 16.97 -17.46
C SER A 50 -42.33 16.45 -18.89
N SER A 51 -41.70 17.23 -19.77
CA SER A 51 -41.33 16.78 -21.12
C SER A 51 -40.43 15.55 -21.01
N GLY A 52 -40.76 14.51 -21.79
CA GLY A 52 -40.15 13.19 -21.65
C GLY A 52 -38.64 13.19 -21.90
N LEU A 53 -37.88 13.07 -20.82
CA LEU A 53 -36.50 12.59 -20.84
C LEU A 53 -36.58 11.07 -20.68
N THR A 54 -36.55 10.35 -21.80
CA THR A 54 -36.62 8.89 -21.81
C THR A 54 -35.35 8.33 -21.18
N LEU A 55 -35.40 8.12 -19.85
CA LEU A 55 -34.41 7.37 -19.11
C LEU A 55 -34.32 5.97 -19.75
N ASN A 56 -33.28 5.77 -20.54
CA ASN A 56 -33.02 4.52 -21.23
C ASN A 56 -32.39 3.53 -20.23
N THR A 57 -33.11 3.24 -19.14
CA THR A 57 -32.75 2.27 -18.11
C THR A 57 -32.98 0.84 -18.59
N ASN A 58 -32.56 0.57 -19.83
CA ASN A 58 -32.19 -0.76 -20.27
C ASN A 58 -30.92 -1.14 -19.50
N ILE A 59 -31.12 -1.60 -18.25
CA ILE A 59 -30.16 -2.48 -17.60
C ILE A 59 -30.17 -3.76 -18.43
N VAL A 60 -29.38 -3.76 -19.49
CA VAL A 60 -29.05 -4.96 -20.23
C VAL A 60 -28.35 -5.85 -19.23
N THR A 61 -29.05 -6.90 -18.79
CA THR A 61 -28.42 -8.05 -18.15
C THR A 61 -27.49 -8.65 -19.19
N GLN A 62 -26.25 -8.16 -19.24
CA GLN A 62 -25.24 -8.65 -20.16
C GLN A 62 -25.10 -10.15 -19.98
N SER A 63 -25.12 -10.87 -21.09
CA SER A 63 -24.43 -12.15 -21.16
C SER A 63 -23.01 -11.93 -20.64
N GLY A 64 -22.58 -12.71 -19.63
CA GLY A 64 -21.30 -12.50 -18.95
C GLY A 64 -20.10 -12.48 -19.91
N PRO A 65 -18.91 -12.06 -19.43
CA PRO A 65 -17.82 -11.55 -20.27
C PRO A 65 -17.53 -12.39 -21.53
N PRO A 66 -17.39 -11.75 -22.70
CA PRO A 66 -17.31 -12.45 -23.97
C PRO A 66 -16.05 -13.31 -24.05
N VAL A 67 -16.16 -14.44 -24.75
CA VAL A 67 -15.07 -15.41 -24.87
C VAL A 67 -14.19 -15.08 -26.07
N VAL A 68 -12.88 -14.92 -25.85
CA VAL A 68 -11.86 -14.89 -26.90
C VAL A 68 -11.11 -16.21 -26.92
N ARG A 69 -10.90 -16.78 -28.11
CA ARG A 69 -10.14 -18.03 -28.31
C ARG A 69 -8.92 -17.75 -29.21
N PRO A 70 -7.87 -18.58 -29.16
CA PRO A 70 -6.78 -18.53 -30.14
C PRO A 70 -7.31 -18.63 -31.57
N SER A 71 -6.55 -18.08 -32.52
CA SER A 71 -6.81 -18.31 -33.94
C SER A 71 -6.61 -19.80 -34.30
N PRO A 72 -7.26 -20.31 -35.35
CA PRO A 72 -7.02 -21.68 -35.83
C PRO A 72 -5.57 -21.97 -36.27
N GLN A 73 -4.75 -20.92 -36.45
CA GLN A 73 -3.33 -21.02 -36.78
C GLN A 73 -2.44 -21.27 -35.55
N TRP A 74 -2.93 -21.01 -34.33
CA TRP A 74 -2.15 -21.22 -33.12
C TRP A 74 -1.91 -22.71 -32.86
N ASN A 75 -0.65 -23.10 -32.74
CA ASN A 75 -0.24 -24.51 -32.67
C ASN A 75 0.25 -24.94 -31.26
N GLY A 76 0.03 -24.11 -30.24
CA GLY A 76 0.54 -24.31 -28.88
C GLY A 76 1.85 -23.58 -28.58
N VAL A 77 2.55 -23.08 -29.60
CA VAL A 77 3.74 -22.22 -29.44
C VAL A 77 3.33 -20.76 -29.31
N ALA A 78 3.88 -20.06 -28.33
CA ALA A 78 3.58 -18.66 -28.07
C ALA A 78 3.87 -17.75 -29.28
N GLY A 79 2.92 -16.88 -29.62
CA GLY A 79 2.99 -16.00 -30.77
C GLY A 79 2.56 -16.63 -32.10
N SER A 80 2.44 -17.96 -32.20
CA SER A 80 2.18 -18.65 -33.48
C SER A 80 0.81 -18.36 -34.09
N GLY A 81 -0.16 -17.91 -33.30
CA GLY A 81 -1.49 -17.57 -33.79
C GLY A 81 -1.58 -16.20 -34.46
N PHE A 82 -0.57 -15.34 -34.28
CA PHE A 82 -0.59 -13.96 -34.78
C PHE A 82 0.00 -13.84 -36.20
N ALA A 83 -0.84 -13.42 -37.15
CA ALA A 83 -0.36 -12.95 -38.45
C ALA A 83 0.43 -11.62 -38.33
N ASN A 84 0.04 -10.77 -37.36
CA ASN A 84 0.78 -9.59 -36.93
C ASN A 84 0.63 -9.49 -35.40
N VAL A 85 1.75 -9.38 -34.68
CA VAL A 85 1.74 -9.24 -33.22
C VAL A 85 1.31 -7.81 -32.85
N PRO A 86 0.39 -7.60 -31.88
CA PRO A 86 0.05 -6.28 -31.38
C PRO A 86 1.26 -5.56 -30.78
N THR A 87 1.53 -4.33 -31.24
CA THR A 87 2.67 -3.51 -30.78
C THR A 87 2.18 -2.22 -30.13
N ASP A 88 2.75 -1.89 -28.97
CA ASP A 88 2.55 -0.58 -28.34
C ASP A 88 3.29 0.47 -29.19
N PRO A 89 2.61 1.48 -29.75
CA PRO A 89 3.28 2.44 -30.64
C PRO A 89 4.32 3.27 -29.88
N GLN A 90 5.41 3.67 -30.54
CA GLN A 90 6.37 4.61 -29.93
C GLN A 90 5.65 5.89 -29.50
N ARG A 91 5.89 6.32 -28.26
CA ARG A 91 5.22 7.48 -27.65
C ARG A 91 5.56 8.78 -28.38
N THR A 92 4.54 9.47 -28.88
CA THR A 92 4.63 10.85 -29.40
C THR A 92 3.67 11.81 -28.70
N THR A 93 2.66 11.28 -27.99
CA THR A 93 1.63 12.00 -27.24
C THR A 93 1.21 11.18 -26.02
N ALA A 94 0.22 11.63 -25.26
CA ALA A 94 -0.39 10.87 -24.16
C ALA A 94 -1.03 9.56 -24.63
N LYS A 95 -1.14 8.58 -23.73
CA LYS A 95 -1.77 7.27 -23.98
C LYS A 95 -2.75 6.93 -22.86
N PRO A 96 -3.79 6.11 -23.09
CA PRO A 96 -4.54 5.49 -22.01
C PRO A 96 -3.62 4.86 -20.96
N ALA A 97 -4.02 4.89 -19.68
CA ALA A 97 -3.54 3.87 -18.76
C ALA A 97 -4.28 2.56 -19.04
N CYS A 98 -3.60 1.43 -18.86
CA CYS A 98 -4.14 0.08 -19.02
C CYS A 98 -3.32 -0.87 -18.14
N ARG A 99 -3.94 -1.47 -17.12
CA ARG A 99 -3.28 -2.37 -16.16
C ARG A 99 -4.05 -3.68 -16.03
N LEU A 100 -3.32 -4.79 -16.07
CA LEU A 100 -3.86 -6.13 -15.90
C LEU A 100 -4.36 -6.36 -14.46
N LEU A 101 -5.59 -6.82 -14.31
CA LEU A 101 -6.25 -7.07 -13.01
C LEU A 101 -6.15 -8.53 -12.55
N VAL A 102 -5.50 -9.39 -13.31
CA VAL A 102 -5.40 -10.84 -13.09
C VAL A 102 -3.96 -11.27 -13.35
N PRO A 103 -3.25 -11.91 -12.40
CA PRO A 103 -1.87 -12.30 -12.60
C PRO A 103 -1.67 -13.21 -13.83
N PRO A 104 -0.59 -13.02 -14.61
CA PRO A 104 -0.31 -13.87 -15.77
C PRO A 104 0.20 -15.25 -15.33
N ARG A 105 0.56 -16.10 -16.30
CA ARG A 105 1.15 -17.44 -16.13
C ARG A 105 0.25 -18.46 -15.41
N GLN A 106 -1.07 -18.28 -15.52
CA GLN A 106 -2.06 -19.24 -15.02
C GLN A 106 -2.35 -20.34 -16.03
N ARG A 107 -2.61 -21.55 -15.52
CA ARG A 107 -3.25 -22.63 -16.27
C ARG A 107 -4.76 -22.59 -16.11
N PHE A 108 -5.47 -23.04 -17.13
CA PHE A 108 -6.93 -23.17 -17.10
C PHE A 108 -7.40 -24.30 -18.02
N SER A 109 -8.49 -24.99 -17.64
CA SER A 109 -9.03 -26.17 -18.34
C SER A 109 -10.18 -25.89 -19.31
N GLU A 110 -10.94 -24.82 -19.11
CA GLU A 110 -12.09 -24.47 -19.95
C GLU A 110 -12.05 -22.99 -20.36
N THR A 111 -12.23 -22.12 -19.36
CA THR A 111 -12.09 -20.67 -19.51
C THR A 111 -11.36 -20.06 -18.33
N LEU A 112 -10.74 -18.89 -18.56
CA LEU A 112 -10.13 -18.06 -17.51
C LEU A 112 -10.67 -16.64 -17.65
N LEU A 113 -11.21 -16.08 -16.57
CA LEU A 113 -11.58 -14.67 -16.53
C LEU A 113 -10.31 -13.81 -16.52
N VAL A 114 -10.21 -12.89 -17.46
CA VAL A 114 -9.12 -11.91 -17.56
C VAL A 114 -9.72 -10.52 -17.73
N GLY A 115 -8.99 -9.50 -17.28
CA GLY A 115 -9.44 -8.13 -17.46
C GLY A 115 -8.38 -7.10 -17.13
N VAL A 116 -8.65 -5.87 -17.57
CA VAL A 116 -7.81 -4.70 -17.33
C VAL A 116 -8.64 -3.56 -16.71
N ILE A 117 -8.02 -2.74 -15.88
CA ILE A 117 -8.50 -1.38 -15.65
C ILE A 117 -7.81 -0.47 -16.67
N ALA A 118 -8.59 0.24 -17.47
CA ALA A 118 -8.07 1.08 -18.53
C ALA A 118 -8.90 2.35 -18.69
N MET A 119 -8.22 3.50 -18.84
CA MET A 119 -8.80 4.84 -18.80
C MET A 119 -8.02 5.84 -19.67
N ALA A 120 -8.69 6.85 -20.20
CA ALA A 120 -8.08 7.99 -20.89
C ALA A 120 -8.84 9.29 -20.59
N ASN A 121 -8.13 10.41 -20.38
CA ASN A 121 -8.78 11.71 -20.26
C ASN A 121 -9.30 12.19 -21.63
N ASN A 122 -10.62 12.07 -21.87
CA ASN A 122 -11.26 12.55 -23.10
C ASN A 122 -11.82 13.96 -22.87
N GLY A 123 -11.00 14.99 -23.13
CA GLY A 123 -11.43 16.39 -23.04
C GLY A 123 -11.98 16.82 -21.67
N GLY A 124 -11.39 16.31 -20.58
CA GLY A 124 -11.79 16.60 -19.20
C GLY A 124 -12.74 15.58 -18.58
N THR A 125 -13.16 14.52 -19.29
CA THR A 125 -14.07 13.50 -18.74
C THR A 125 -13.70 12.07 -19.13
N MET A 126 -14.09 11.12 -18.28
CA MET A 126 -14.03 9.68 -18.51
C MET A 126 -15.42 9.02 -18.33
N PHE A 127 -16.50 9.82 -18.28
CA PHE A 127 -17.84 9.33 -17.93
C PHE A 127 -18.36 8.27 -18.91
N GLU A 128 -18.20 8.52 -20.21
CA GLU A 128 -18.47 7.51 -21.25
C GLU A 128 -17.31 6.51 -21.31
N ALA A 129 -17.58 5.25 -20.98
CA ALA A 129 -16.66 4.13 -21.19
C ALA A 129 -15.21 4.37 -20.70
N PHE A 130 -15.03 4.97 -19.52
CA PHE A 130 -13.71 5.38 -18.98
C PHE A 130 -12.86 6.26 -19.93
N GLY A 131 -13.50 6.99 -20.85
CA GLY A 131 -12.87 7.82 -21.88
C GLY A 131 -12.26 7.04 -23.04
N LEU A 132 -12.52 5.72 -23.13
CA LEU A 132 -12.06 4.85 -24.22
C LEU A 132 -13.18 4.62 -25.24
N GLU A 133 -12.80 4.49 -26.51
CA GLU A 133 -13.70 3.99 -27.55
C GLU A 133 -13.97 2.50 -27.32
N LYS A 134 -12.92 1.77 -26.96
CA LYS A 134 -12.94 0.32 -26.69
C LYS A 134 -11.61 -0.16 -26.08
N VAL A 135 -11.67 -1.36 -25.50
CA VAL A 135 -10.49 -2.21 -25.28
C VAL A 135 -10.59 -3.43 -26.19
N ILE A 136 -9.54 -3.71 -26.97
CA ILE A 136 -9.45 -4.92 -27.81
C ILE A 136 -8.59 -5.94 -27.07
N VAL A 137 -9.15 -7.13 -26.85
CA VAL A 137 -8.43 -8.26 -26.26
C VAL A 137 -7.94 -9.14 -27.40
N HIS A 138 -6.62 -9.28 -27.54
CA HIS A 138 -5.98 -10.08 -28.59
C HIS A 138 -5.32 -11.32 -27.98
N TYR A 139 -5.77 -12.52 -28.35
CA TYR A 139 -5.26 -13.79 -27.82
C TYR A 139 -4.90 -14.71 -28.97
N GLU A 140 -3.59 -14.91 -29.19
CA GLU A 140 -3.05 -15.75 -30.26
C GLU A 140 -3.73 -15.54 -31.63
N GLY A 141 -3.80 -14.28 -32.08
CA GLY A 141 -4.45 -13.86 -33.32
C GLY A 141 -5.98 -13.81 -33.32
N GLY A 142 -6.64 -14.47 -32.37
CA GLY A 142 -8.05 -14.23 -32.08
C GLY A 142 -8.25 -12.89 -31.39
N ARG A 143 -9.41 -12.25 -31.58
CA ARG A 143 -9.71 -10.95 -30.95
C ARG A 143 -11.18 -10.78 -30.58
N VAL A 144 -11.44 -9.98 -29.56
CA VAL A 144 -12.76 -9.43 -29.23
C VAL A 144 -12.64 -7.96 -28.87
N GLU A 145 -13.62 -7.15 -29.27
CA GLU A 145 -13.72 -5.75 -28.87
C GLU A 145 -14.70 -5.60 -27.71
N LEU A 146 -14.27 -4.92 -26.65
CA LEU A 146 -15.08 -4.54 -25.51
C LEU A 146 -15.38 -3.04 -25.65
N THR A 147 -16.64 -2.66 -25.83
CA THR A 147 -17.03 -1.25 -26.07
C THR A 147 -17.41 -0.49 -24.81
N GLU A 148 -17.71 -1.19 -23.71
CA GLU A 148 -18.06 -0.61 -22.41
C GLU A 148 -17.35 -1.40 -21.28
N PRO A 149 -16.92 -0.73 -20.20
CA PRO A 149 -16.45 -1.39 -18.98
C PRO A 149 -17.62 -1.93 -18.16
N THR A 150 -17.35 -2.95 -17.33
CA THR A 150 -18.34 -3.60 -16.46
C THR A 150 -17.81 -3.75 -15.04
N VAL A 151 -18.71 -3.95 -14.08
CA VAL A 151 -18.37 -4.40 -12.72
C VAL A 151 -18.57 -5.91 -12.69
N GLU A 152 -17.49 -6.66 -12.89
CA GLU A 152 -17.54 -8.12 -12.92
C GLU A 152 -17.47 -8.70 -11.51
N ALA A 153 -18.29 -9.72 -11.25
CA ALA A 153 -18.34 -10.45 -9.99
C ALA A 153 -17.76 -11.86 -10.16
N PHE A 154 -16.81 -12.25 -9.32
CA PHE A 154 -16.21 -13.59 -9.33
C PHE A 154 -15.82 -14.03 -7.91
N ARG A 155 -15.40 -15.28 -7.75
CA ARG A 155 -14.92 -15.81 -6.45
C ARG A 155 -13.40 -15.65 -6.33
N ASP A 156 -12.95 -15.14 -5.18
CA ASP A 156 -11.54 -15.08 -4.81
C ASP A 156 -10.97 -16.48 -4.47
N ALA A 157 -9.68 -16.56 -4.13
CA ALA A 157 -9.04 -17.79 -3.68
C ALA A 157 -9.65 -18.43 -2.41
N ASN A 158 -10.42 -17.65 -1.63
CA ASN A 158 -11.14 -18.10 -0.43
C ASN A 158 -12.62 -18.43 -0.72
N GLY A 159 -13.04 -18.41 -1.99
CA GLY A 159 -14.41 -18.66 -2.42
C GLY A 159 -15.41 -17.52 -2.16
N ARG A 160 -14.95 -16.34 -1.70
CA ARG A 160 -15.78 -15.15 -1.44
C ARG A 160 -16.08 -14.41 -2.74
N GLU A 161 -17.31 -13.90 -2.89
CA GLU A 161 -17.64 -13.04 -4.03
C GLU A 161 -16.96 -11.67 -3.87
N VAL A 162 -16.23 -11.27 -4.91
CA VAL A 162 -15.57 -9.96 -5.05
C VAL A 162 -15.98 -9.30 -6.36
N LYS A 163 -15.93 -7.96 -6.40
CA LYS A 163 -16.45 -7.15 -7.52
C LYS A 163 -15.46 -6.05 -7.90
N TYR A 164 -15.16 -5.94 -9.20
CA TYR A 164 -14.23 -4.93 -9.70
C TYR A 164 -14.69 -4.33 -11.03
N ALA A 165 -14.67 -2.99 -11.11
CA ALA A 165 -14.82 -2.28 -12.37
C ALA A 165 -13.62 -2.55 -13.29
N GLY A 166 -13.87 -2.75 -14.58
CA GLY A 166 -12.82 -3.00 -15.56
C GLY A 166 -13.37 -3.41 -16.92
N TRP A 167 -12.47 -3.85 -17.80
CA TRP A 167 -12.76 -4.37 -19.13
C TRP A 167 -12.49 -5.87 -19.10
N TRP A 168 -13.55 -6.68 -19.12
CA TRP A 168 -13.49 -8.10 -18.81
C TRP A 168 -13.79 -8.98 -20.03
N ALA A 169 -13.05 -10.08 -20.15
CA ALA A 169 -13.25 -11.11 -21.16
C ALA A 169 -12.89 -12.49 -20.56
N LYS A 170 -13.31 -13.56 -21.23
CA LYS A 170 -12.90 -14.93 -20.89
C LYS A 170 -11.94 -15.46 -21.95
N LEU A 171 -10.75 -15.90 -21.56
CA LEU A 171 -9.95 -16.75 -22.44
C LEU A 171 -10.65 -18.10 -22.55
N GLY A 172 -10.89 -18.58 -23.77
CA GLY A 172 -11.35 -19.94 -24.04
C GLY A 172 -10.28 -20.76 -24.73
N GLN A 173 -10.32 -22.08 -24.55
CA GLN A 173 -9.34 -22.97 -25.19
C GLN A 173 -9.56 -23.15 -26.70
N SER A 174 -8.52 -23.63 -27.38
CA SER A 174 -8.57 -24.38 -28.64
C SER A 174 -8.15 -25.83 -28.41
N ASP A 175 -8.09 -26.65 -29.47
CA ASP A 175 -7.56 -28.02 -29.38
C ASP A 175 -6.06 -28.05 -29.04
N ALA A 176 -5.28 -27.11 -29.59
CA ALA A 176 -3.90 -26.89 -29.20
C ALA A 176 -3.76 -26.50 -27.71
N LYS A 177 -2.67 -26.95 -27.07
CA LYS A 177 -2.27 -26.65 -25.69
C LYS A 177 -0.83 -26.15 -25.68
N GLY A 178 -0.47 -25.33 -24.70
CA GLY A 178 0.87 -24.74 -24.61
C GLY A 178 0.84 -23.35 -24.04
N GLU A 179 1.76 -22.48 -24.48
CA GLU A 179 1.83 -21.08 -24.05
C GLU A 179 1.11 -20.18 -25.07
N GLY A 180 0.09 -19.46 -24.61
CA GLY A 180 -0.63 -18.47 -25.41
C GLY A 180 -0.36 -17.06 -24.90
N HIS A 181 0.04 -16.17 -25.82
CA HIS A 181 0.22 -14.75 -25.57
C HIS A 181 -1.10 -13.97 -25.67
N LEU A 182 -1.40 -13.24 -24.59
CA LEU A 182 -2.49 -12.28 -24.49
C LEU A 182 -1.97 -10.84 -24.55
N TYR A 183 -2.65 -9.97 -25.29
CA TYR A 183 -2.44 -8.52 -25.30
C TYR A 183 -3.78 -7.79 -25.09
N PHE A 184 -3.71 -6.61 -24.49
CA PHE A 184 -4.84 -5.67 -24.43
C PHE A 184 -4.46 -4.36 -25.12
N GLU A 185 -5.29 -3.90 -26.05
CA GLU A 185 -5.16 -2.62 -26.75
C GLU A 185 -6.26 -1.67 -26.29
N ALA A 186 -5.90 -0.62 -25.54
CA ALA A 186 -6.81 0.44 -25.13
C ALA A 186 -6.80 1.57 -26.19
N VAL A 187 -7.98 1.88 -26.74
CA VAL A 187 -8.18 2.89 -27.78
C VAL A 187 -8.89 4.12 -27.16
N PRO A 188 -8.25 5.30 -27.08
CA PRO A 188 -8.87 6.49 -26.52
C PRO A 188 -9.99 7.04 -27.42
N ARG A 189 -11.01 7.68 -26.83
CA ARG A 189 -11.98 8.50 -27.59
C ARG A 189 -11.32 9.76 -28.15
N ASP A 190 -10.42 10.37 -27.36
CA ASP A 190 -9.63 11.51 -27.82
C ASP A 190 -8.64 11.08 -28.91
N ARG A 191 -8.82 11.63 -30.11
CA ARG A 191 -7.98 11.35 -31.28
C ARG A 191 -6.60 12.03 -31.22
N ALA A 192 -6.36 12.95 -30.28
CA ALA A 192 -5.06 13.53 -30.01
C ALA A 192 -4.17 12.62 -29.13
N MET A 193 -4.73 11.55 -28.56
CA MET A 193 -4.01 10.53 -27.81
C MET A 193 -3.65 9.32 -28.68
N GLN A 194 -2.54 8.66 -28.36
CA GLN A 194 -2.19 7.38 -28.95
C GLN A 194 -2.89 6.24 -28.20
N ARG A 195 -3.19 5.13 -28.88
CA ARG A 195 -3.52 3.87 -28.21
C ARG A 195 -2.38 3.38 -27.30
N ARG A 196 -2.72 2.56 -26.31
CA ARG A 196 -1.75 1.74 -25.56
C ARG A 196 -1.98 0.27 -25.85
N VAL A 197 -0.91 -0.48 -26.08
CA VAL A 197 -0.93 -1.96 -26.00
C VAL A 197 -0.15 -2.40 -24.77
N ILE A 198 -0.66 -3.38 -24.03
CA ILE A 198 0.07 -4.08 -22.96
C ILE A 198 0.12 -5.59 -23.24
N GLY A 199 1.23 -6.22 -22.89
CA GLY A 199 1.53 -7.63 -23.17
C GLY A 199 2.90 -7.80 -23.85
N PRO A 200 3.30 -9.04 -24.21
CA PRO A 200 2.53 -10.27 -24.02
C PRO A 200 2.38 -10.66 -22.54
N PHE A 201 1.22 -11.22 -22.22
CA PHE A 201 1.00 -11.96 -20.98
C PHE A 201 0.80 -13.44 -21.32
N SER A 202 1.64 -14.32 -20.78
CA SER A 202 1.54 -15.76 -20.98
C SER A 202 0.36 -16.35 -20.21
N PHE A 203 -0.45 -17.19 -20.85
CA PHE A 203 -1.45 -18.04 -20.21
C PHE A 203 -1.41 -19.44 -20.83
N PHE A 204 -1.79 -20.46 -20.06
CA PHE A 204 -1.53 -21.86 -20.40
C PHE A 204 -2.83 -22.69 -20.46
N PRO A 205 -3.56 -22.74 -21.60
CA PRO A 205 -4.67 -23.68 -21.76
C PRO A 205 -4.14 -25.12 -21.67
N SER A 206 -4.70 -25.88 -20.73
CA SER A 206 -4.21 -27.20 -20.28
C SER A 206 -5.41 -28.15 -20.07
N THR A 207 -5.18 -29.44 -19.83
CA THR A 207 -6.24 -30.34 -19.34
C THR A 207 -6.44 -30.26 -17.82
N SER A 208 -5.42 -29.81 -17.08
CA SER A 208 -5.42 -29.64 -15.62
C SER A 208 -4.81 -28.29 -15.19
N GLU A 209 -5.19 -27.79 -14.00
CA GLU A 209 -4.57 -26.60 -13.39
C GLU A 209 -3.09 -26.86 -13.02
N TYR A 210 -2.78 -28.08 -12.57
CA TYR A 210 -1.44 -28.48 -12.09
C TYR A 210 -0.86 -29.65 -12.90
N ASP A 211 0.47 -29.72 -13.09
CA ASP A 211 1.15 -30.90 -13.66
C ASP A 211 1.70 -31.88 -12.61
N LEU A 212 1.82 -31.45 -11.36
CA LEU A 212 2.24 -32.27 -10.24
C LEU A 212 1.55 -31.77 -8.98
N GLU A 213 1.05 -32.70 -8.15
CA GLU A 213 0.49 -32.38 -6.84
C GLU A 213 1.27 -33.14 -5.75
N LEU A 214 1.78 -32.41 -4.77
CA LEU A 214 2.55 -32.94 -3.64
C LEU A 214 1.91 -32.52 -2.32
N GLU A 215 1.95 -33.40 -1.33
CA GLU A 215 1.54 -33.13 0.05
C GLU A 215 2.75 -32.73 0.91
N VAL A 216 2.57 -31.78 1.83
CA VAL A 216 3.51 -31.50 2.92
C VAL A 216 2.84 -31.76 4.26
N ALA A 217 3.38 -32.74 4.99
CA ALA A 217 2.87 -33.27 6.25
C ALA A 217 4.04 -33.60 7.19
N PRO A 218 4.53 -32.63 8.00
CA PRO A 218 5.75 -32.78 8.80
C PRO A 218 5.79 -34.00 9.71
N THR A 219 4.65 -34.40 10.28
CA THR A 219 4.57 -35.53 11.23
C THR A 219 4.51 -36.90 10.55
N GLN A 220 4.25 -36.95 9.25
CA GLN A 220 4.10 -38.19 8.49
C GLN A 220 5.38 -38.58 7.74
N ALA A 221 5.68 -39.87 7.66
CA ALA A 221 6.83 -40.36 6.90
C ALA A 221 6.74 -39.94 5.42
N ALA A 222 7.85 -39.46 4.87
CA ALA A 222 7.93 -39.04 3.47
C ALA A 222 7.69 -40.22 2.50
N ILE A 223 7.05 -39.92 1.37
CA ILE A 223 6.83 -40.82 0.23
C ILE A 223 7.23 -40.04 -1.02
N ALA A 224 8.35 -40.42 -1.64
CA ALA A 224 8.88 -39.73 -2.82
C ALA A 224 7.81 -39.58 -3.92
N GLY A 225 7.71 -38.39 -4.50
CA GLY A 225 6.72 -38.06 -5.52
C GLY A 225 5.28 -37.94 -5.05
N ARG A 226 5.03 -37.96 -3.73
CA ARG A 226 3.67 -37.82 -3.17
C ARG A 226 3.61 -36.95 -1.92
N ARG A 227 4.44 -37.21 -0.91
CA ARG A 227 4.37 -36.57 0.41
C ARG A 227 5.76 -36.29 0.97
N PHE A 228 5.98 -35.09 1.49
CA PHE A 228 7.23 -34.67 2.09
C PHE A 228 7.00 -34.09 3.49
N GLN A 229 8.05 -34.06 4.31
CA GLN A 229 7.98 -33.47 5.65
C GLN A 229 8.24 -31.95 5.63
N THR A 230 8.86 -31.43 4.57
CA THR A 230 9.13 -30.00 4.41
C THR A 230 8.70 -29.50 3.03
N CYS A 231 8.36 -28.21 2.94
CA CYS A 231 8.14 -27.55 1.66
C CYS A 231 9.40 -27.55 0.78
N LYS A 232 10.59 -27.46 1.39
CA LYS A 232 11.87 -27.47 0.67
C LYS A 232 12.06 -28.75 -0.13
N ASP A 233 11.84 -29.92 0.49
CA ASP A 233 11.98 -31.22 -0.19
C ASP A 233 10.94 -31.38 -1.32
N ALA A 234 9.69 -30.94 -1.08
CA ALA A 234 8.64 -30.97 -2.08
C ALA A 234 8.96 -30.06 -3.30
N VAL A 235 9.43 -28.84 -3.05
CA VAL A 235 9.86 -27.89 -4.09
C VAL A 235 11.04 -28.45 -4.89
N GLN A 236 12.04 -29.01 -4.20
CA GLN A 236 13.20 -29.63 -4.84
C GLN A 236 12.81 -30.82 -5.70
N TYR A 237 11.93 -31.69 -5.22
CA TYR A 237 11.39 -32.81 -6.01
C TYR A 237 10.59 -32.33 -7.22
N ALA A 238 9.72 -31.33 -7.06
CA ALA A 238 8.92 -30.80 -8.15
C ALA A 238 9.79 -30.23 -9.28
N TYR A 239 10.81 -29.46 -8.92
CA TYR A 239 11.78 -28.92 -9.88
C TYR A 239 12.61 -30.03 -10.54
N ALA A 240 13.14 -30.99 -9.78
CA ALA A 240 13.89 -32.12 -10.32
C ALA A 240 13.06 -33.04 -11.24
N SER A 241 11.74 -33.07 -11.05
CA SER A 241 10.78 -33.77 -11.91
C SER A 241 10.40 -32.99 -13.18
N GLY A 242 10.91 -31.76 -13.35
CA GLY A 242 10.62 -30.89 -14.49
C GLY A 242 9.23 -30.21 -14.45
N ALA A 243 8.51 -30.28 -13.33
CA ALA A 243 7.17 -29.71 -13.19
C ALA A 243 7.18 -28.18 -13.44
N GLN A 244 6.18 -27.69 -14.17
CA GLN A 244 6.11 -26.28 -14.58
C GLN A 244 5.01 -25.49 -13.87
N HIS A 245 3.98 -26.19 -13.36
CA HIS A 245 2.89 -25.64 -12.57
C HIS A 245 2.54 -26.60 -11.42
N PRO A 246 3.49 -26.90 -10.50
CA PRO A 246 3.24 -27.82 -9.39
C PRO A 246 2.37 -27.18 -8.30
N ARG A 247 1.63 -28.01 -7.58
CA ARG A 247 0.89 -27.69 -6.36
C ARG A 247 1.56 -28.37 -5.16
N ILE A 248 1.73 -27.63 -4.09
CA ILE A 248 2.12 -28.12 -2.76
C ILE A 248 0.95 -27.85 -1.82
N LEU A 249 0.28 -28.93 -1.41
CA LEU A 249 -0.81 -28.90 -0.44
C LEU A 249 -0.26 -29.19 0.96
N VAL A 250 -0.31 -28.19 1.83
CA VAL A 250 0.06 -28.34 3.24
C VAL A 250 -1.12 -28.92 4.02
N SER A 251 -0.98 -30.12 4.57
CA SER A 251 -2.07 -30.86 5.23
C SER A 251 -2.07 -30.82 6.76
N GLU A 252 -1.07 -30.18 7.38
CA GLU A 252 -0.92 -30.09 8.83
C GLU A 252 -0.68 -28.63 9.27
N SER A 253 -1.26 -28.21 10.40
CA SER A 253 -1.05 -26.85 10.92
C SER A 253 0.26 -26.76 11.69
N ALA A 254 1.21 -25.98 11.18
CA ALA A 254 2.54 -25.83 11.77
C ALA A 254 3.24 -24.53 11.33
N GLU A 255 4.41 -24.27 11.92
CA GLU A 255 5.38 -23.31 11.39
C GLU A 255 6.28 -24.00 10.35
N TYR A 256 6.50 -23.32 9.22
CA TYR A 256 7.22 -23.82 8.05
C TYR A 256 8.36 -22.88 7.69
N ALA A 257 9.56 -23.43 7.54
CA ALA A 257 10.73 -22.70 7.10
C ALA A 257 10.59 -22.21 5.64
N LEU A 258 10.81 -20.91 5.42
CA LEU A 258 10.97 -20.28 4.10
C LEU A 258 12.45 -19.96 3.82
N ASP A 259 13.34 -20.86 4.27
CA ASP A 259 14.80 -20.72 4.23
C ASP A 259 15.37 -21.26 2.90
N TYR A 260 15.44 -20.38 1.89
CA TYR A 260 16.04 -20.63 0.56
C TYR A 260 15.75 -22.04 0.02
N TRP A 261 14.53 -22.28 -0.45
CA TRP A 261 14.14 -23.61 -0.95
C TRP A 261 14.99 -24.05 -2.15
N LEU A 262 15.24 -23.13 -3.10
CA LEU A 262 16.08 -23.31 -4.28
C LEU A 262 16.98 -22.09 -4.54
N ASN A 263 18.01 -22.30 -5.36
CA ASN A 263 18.86 -21.23 -5.88
C ASN A 263 18.24 -20.66 -7.19
N SER A 264 17.39 -19.63 -7.08
CA SER A 264 16.81 -18.84 -8.20
C SER A 264 16.58 -19.62 -9.50
N VAL A 265 15.58 -20.50 -9.51
CA VAL A 265 15.21 -21.32 -10.67
C VAL A 265 14.02 -20.75 -11.45
N TRP A 266 13.95 -21.10 -12.72
CA TRP A 266 12.86 -20.73 -13.61
C TRP A 266 11.86 -21.87 -13.83
N ILE A 267 10.57 -21.51 -13.84
CA ILE A 267 9.46 -22.31 -14.33
C ILE A 267 8.54 -21.43 -15.17
N ASN A 268 7.80 -22.03 -16.09
CA ASN A 268 6.86 -21.31 -16.95
C ASN A 268 5.67 -20.74 -16.17
N GLY A 269 5.16 -21.50 -15.19
CA GLY A 269 3.98 -21.17 -14.39
C GLY A 269 4.28 -20.60 -13.01
N TRP A 270 3.39 -20.92 -12.08
CA TRP A 270 3.53 -20.71 -10.64
C TRP A 270 3.68 -22.06 -9.94
N LEU A 271 4.64 -22.15 -9.01
CA LEU A 271 4.59 -23.15 -7.95
C LEU A 271 3.54 -22.67 -6.93
N THR A 272 2.42 -23.38 -6.80
CA THR A 272 1.32 -22.99 -5.92
C THR A 272 1.46 -23.68 -4.57
N VAL A 273 1.51 -22.91 -3.49
CA VAL A 273 1.49 -23.40 -2.11
C VAL A 273 0.17 -22.99 -1.48
N GLU A 274 -0.60 -23.97 -1.00
CA GLU A 274 -1.88 -23.74 -0.33
C GLU A 274 -2.08 -24.71 0.84
N ALA A 275 -2.90 -24.30 1.80
CA ALA A 275 -3.25 -25.11 2.96
C ALA A 275 -4.55 -25.89 2.69
N ALA A 276 -4.65 -27.10 3.22
CA ALA A 276 -5.90 -27.86 3.23
C ALA A 276 -6.98 -27.14 4.06
N ALA A 277 -8.26 -27.47 3.82
CA ALA A 277 -9.37 -26.84 4.54
C ALA A 277 -9.23 -27.05 6.06
N GLY A 278 -9.19 -25.94 6.82
CA GLY A 278 -9.00 -25.95 8.28
C GLY A 278 -7.54 -25.99 8.75
N VAL A 279 -6.56 -26.05 7.83
CA VAL A 279 -5.12 -25.98 8.14
C VAL A 279 -4.63 -24.54 8.13
N GLN A 280 -3.74 -24.21 9.08
CA GLN A 280 -2.99 -22.96 9.09
C GLN A 280 -1.49 -23.24 8.98
N ALA A 281 -0.90 -22.88 7.84
CA ALA A 281 0.52 -22.97 7.58
C ALA A 281 1.16 -21.59 7.74
N ARG A 282 1.99 -21.41 8.79
CA ARG A 282 2.72 -20.16 9.04
C ARG A 282 4.14 -20.27 8.50
N PHE A 283 4.44 -19.51 7.46
CA PHE A 283 5.78 -19.40 6.89
C PHE A 283 6.58 -18.34 7.65
N VAL A 284 7.75 -18.75 8.12
CA VAL A 284 8.71 -17.96 8.91
C VAL A 284 10.12 -18.29 8.42
N GLN A 285 11.07 -17.41 8.74
CA GLN A 285 12.47 -17.80 8.69
C GLN A 285 12.81 -18.62 9.94
N HIS A 286 13.44 -19.80 9.77
CA HIS A 286 13.95 -20.59 10.90
C HIS A 286 15.44 -20.29 11.16
N GLY A 287 15.85 -20.59 12.39
CA GLY A 287 17.18 -20.26 12.91
C GLY A 287 17.23 -18.86 13.50
N THR A 288 18.09 -18.67 14.50
CA THR A 288 18.49 -17.34 14.94
C THR A 288 19.38 -16.77 13.84
N PRO A 289 19.00 -15.72 13.08
CA PRO A 289 20.00 -15.00 12.34
C PRO A 289 21.04 -14.52 13.35
N THR A 290 22.32 -14.77 13.08
CA THR A 290 23.38 -13.99 13.73
C THR A 290 23.01 -12.54 13.52
N GLU A 291 22.82 -11.76 14.58
CA GLU A 291 22.06 -10.52 14.49
C GLU A 291 22.68 -9.48 13.53
N ALA A 292 23.95 -9.69 13.14
CA ALA A 292 24.65 -9.03 12.04
C ALA A 292 24.02 -9.21 10.62
N ASP A 293 23.32 -10.31 10.33
CA ASP A 293 22.72 -10.54 9.01
C ASP A 293 21.35 -9.87 8.87
N THR A 294 21.03 -9.41 7.67
CA THR A 294 19.67 -9.00 7.30
C THR A 294 18.90 -10.28 6.95
N PRO A 295 18.01 -10.80 7.82
CA PRO A 295 17.33 -12.06 7.58
C PRO A 295 16.42 -11.96 6.35
N ARG A 296 16.64 -12.86 5.39
CA ARG A 296 15.90 -13.00 4.15
C ARG A 296 15.22 -14.35 4.07
N MET A 297 13.91 -14.32 3.81
CA MET A 297 13.18 -15.46 3.29
C MET A 297 13.31 -15.50 1.77
N SER A 298 13.32 -16.69 1.17
CA SER A 298 13.20 -16.84 -0.29
C SER A 298 12.72 -18.24 -0.68
N ALA A 299 11.75 -18.31 -1.59
CA ALA A 299 11.42 -19.55 -2.28
C ALA A 299 12.47 -19.90 -3.36
N GLY A 300 13.13 -18.88 -3.93
CA GLY A 300 14.04 -19.05 -5.07
C GLY A 300 13.38 -19.62 -6.33
N ILE A 301 12.05 -19.52 -6.45
CA ILE A 301 11.22 -19.97 -7.57
C ILE A 301 9.96 -19.10 -7.61
N ARG A 302 9.35 -18.90 -8.79
CA ARG A 302 8.09 -18.15 -8.91
C ARG A 302 6.98 -18.86 -8.13
N THR A 303 6.47 -18.22 -7.07
CA THR A 303 5.58 -18.87 -6.09
C THR A 303 4.27 -18.10 -5.90
N ARG A 304 3.15 -18.84 -5.97
CA ARG A 304 1.82 -18.39 -5.59
C ARG A 304 1.48 -18.95 -4.20
N PHE A 305 1.29 -18.08 -3.23
CA PHE A 305 0.76 -18.43 -1.90
C PHE A 305 -0.75 -18.21 -1.91
N ARG A 306 -1.53 -19.28 -1.77
CA ARG A 306 -2.99 -19.26 -2.02
C ARG A 306 -3.80 -19.69 -0.79
N GLY A 307 -4.83 -18.91 -0.48
CA GLY A 307 -5.83 -19.18 0.55
C GLY A 307 -5.48 -18.63 1.95
N GLU A 308 -6.52 -18.34 2.74
CA GLU A 308 -6.41 -17.70 4.05
C GLU A 308 -5.76 -18.56 5.15
N GLY A 309 -5.60 -19.86 4.89
CA GLY A 309 -4.79 -20.77 5.71
C GLY A 309 -3.27 -20.53 5.58
N ILE A 310 -2.82 -19.78 4.58
CA ILE A 310 -1.42 -19.38 4.42
C ILE A 310 -1.16 -18.06 5.16
N VAL A 311 -0.16 -18.06 6.06
CA VAL A 311 0.32 -16.88 6.77
C VAL A 311 1.82 -16.70 6.48
N ILE A 312 2.23 -15.55 5.96
CA ILE A 312 3.64 -15.16 5.83
C ILE A 312 3.98 -14.22 6.99
N ASP A 313 4.91 -14.61 7.87
CA ASP A 313 5.23 -13.88 9.10
C ASP A 313 6.67 -13.36 9.10
N PHE A 314 6.79 -12.03 9.09
CA PHE A 314 8.04 -11.27 9.07
C PHE A 314 8.65 -11.07 10.46
N ARG A 315 8.13 -11.67 11.54
CA ARG A 315 8.68 -11.51 12.89
C ARG A 315 10.21 -11.68 12.97
N ALA A 316 10.76 -12.72 12.34
CA ALA A 316 12.18 -13.02 12.29
C ALA A 316 12.90 -12.55 11.00
N THR A 317 12.20 -11.82 10.12
CA THR A 317 12.65 -11.54 8.74
C THR A 317 12.55 -10.05 8.40
N ALA A 318 13.51 -9.51 7.65
CA ALA A 318 13.47 -8.14 7.15
C ALA A 318 12.88 -8.07 5.72
N GLU A 319 13.14 -9.09 4.90
CA GLU A 319 12.85 -9.11 3.47
C GLU A 319 12.44 -10.51 2.99
N LEU A 320 11.45 -10.58 2.11
CA LEU A 320 11.18 -11.74 1.26
C LEU A 320 11.79 -11.44 -0.11
N ASP A 321 12.98 -11.99 -0.36
CA ASP A 321 13.70 -11.78 -1.61
C ASP A 321 13.19 -12.74 -2.68
N ALA A 322 12.81 -12.20 -3.83
CA ALA A 322 12.51 -12.99 -5.00
C ALA A 322 13.81 -13.49 -5.65
N GLY A 323 14.86 -12.64 -5.68
CA GLY A 323 15.95 -12.78 -6.63
C GLY A 323 15.57 -12.28 -8.03
N ALA A 324 16.48 -12.41 -9.00
CA ALA A 324 16.21 -12.00 -10.37
C ALA A 324 15.25 -12.99 -11.07
N ASN A 325 14.27 -12.46 -11.81
CA ASN A 325 13.30 -13.22 -12.62
C ASN A 325 12.33 -14.15 -11.86
N VAL A 326 12.25 -14.00 -10.55
CA VAL A 326 11.27 -14.64 -9.68
C VAL A 326 10.21 -13.60 -9.30
N ASP A 327 8.96 -14.03 -9.16
CA ASP A 327 7.85 -13.20 -8.72
C ASP A 327 7.08 -13.93 -7.60
N TYR A 328 6.41 -13.16 -6.75
CA TYR A 328 5.46 -13.69 -5.77
C TYR A 328 4.04 -13.25 -6.12
N TRP A 329 3.08 -14.18 -5.94
CA TRP A 329 1.65 -13.89 -5.97
C TRP A 329 1.03 -14.32 -4.65
N PHE A 330 0.53 -13.35 -3.89
CA PHE A 330 -0.21 -13.52 -2.65
C PHE A 330 -1.70 -13.47 -2.98
N ASP A 331 -2.40 -14.59 -2.78
CA ASP A 331 -3.76 -14.80 -3.29
C ASP A 331 -4.70 -15.24 -2.16
N GLY A 332 -5.43 -14.29 -1.59
CA GLY A 332 -6.30 -14.52 -0.44
C GLY A 332 -5.58 -14.83 0.89
N CYS A 333 -4.25 -14.76 0.94
CA CYS A 333 -3.44 -15.14 2.10
C CYS A 333 -3.24 -13.99 3.11
N GLN A 334 -2.61 -14.31 4.24
CA GLN A 334 -2.28 -13.36 5.29
C GLN A 334 -0.78 -13.03 5.27
N ILE A 335 -0.43 -11.77 5.44
CA ILE A 335 0.94 -11.27 5.57
C ILE A 335 1.00 -10.46 6.86
N THR A 336 1.93 -10.77 7.75
CA THR A 336 2.03 -10.04 9.02
C THR A 336 3.45 -9.97 9.56
N ASN A 337 3.64 -9.16 10.59
CA ASN A 337 4.76 -9.26 11.51
C ASN A 337 4.18 -9.50 12.91
N SER A 338 4.29 -10.72 13.43
CA SER A 338 3.67 -11.07 14.72
C SER A 338 4.35 -10.44 15.95
N ALA A 339 5.49 -9.75 15.78
CA ALA A 339 6.06 -8.88 16.82
C ALA A 339 5.37 -7.51 16.93
N GLY A 340 4.44 -7.19 16.01
CA GLY A 340 3.69 -5.93 16.01
C GLY A 340 4.33 -4.82 15.18
N PRO A 341 3.59 -3.72 14.95
CA PRO A 341 3.91 -2.72 13.93
C PRO A 341 5.10 -1.83 14.31
N ASP A 342 5.38 -1.71 15.61
CA ASP A 342 6.47 -0.90 16.15
C ASP A 342 7.72 -1.74 16.46
N SER A 343 7.74 -3.01 16.04
CA SER A 343 8.85 -3.92 16.34
C SER A 343 10.12 -3.55 15.57
N LEU A 344 11.11 -3.10 16.33
CA LEU A 344 12.43 -2.73 15.84
C LEU A 344 13.27 -3.99 15.54
N TRP A 345 14.22 -3.85 14.61
CA TRP A 345 15.28 -4.81 14.37
C TRP A 345 16.61 -4.14 14.73
N ARG A 346 17.43 -4.75 15.60
CA ARG A 346 18.63 -4.10 16.19
C ARG A 346 18.34 -2.72 16.81
N LYS A 347 17.18 -2.51 17.45
CA LYS A 347 16.76 -1.19 17.95
C LYS A 347 16.58 -0.10 16.85
N MET A 348 16.50 -0.49 15.56
CA MET A 348 16.20 0.36 14.39
C MET A 348 14.83 0.02 13.76
N PRO A 349 14.16 0.97 13.08
CA PRO A 349 13.03 0.70 12.20
C PRO A 349 13.38 -0.23 11.04
N ARG A 350 12.52 -1.20 10.72
CA ARG A 350 12.80 -2.24 9.71
C ARG A 350 12.99 -1.70 8.29
N ARG A 351 12.34 -0.59 7.92
CA ARG A 351 12.53 0.08 6.61
C ARG A 351 13.98 0.45 6.33
N LEU A 352 14.77 0.78 7.36
CA LEU A 352 16.17 1.17 7.20
C LEU A 352 17.10 -0.01 6.84
N LEU A 353 16.57 -1.24 6.76
CA LEU A 353 17.35 -2.45 6.53
C LEU A 353 17.04 -3.13 5.19
N ALA A 354 15.76 -3.18 4.77
CA ALA A 354 15.36 -3.85 3.54
C ALA A 354 13.94 -3.48 3.05
N PHE A 355 13.59 -4.00 1.86
CA PHE A 355 12.22 -4.02 1.33
C PHE A 355 11.46 -5.22 1.89
N THR A 356 10.18 -5.10 2.25
CA THR A 356 9.42 -6.23 2.81
C THR A 356 9.23 -7.36 1.80
N VAL A 357 8.81 -7.06 0.56
CA VAL A 357 8.82 -8.03 -0.54
C VAL A 357 9.54 -7.41 -1.71
N ARG A 358 10.56 -8.10 -2.23
CA ARG A 358 11.37 -7.61 -3.35
C ARG A 358 10.75 -7.99 -4.70
N GLY A 359 10.95 -7.13 -5.70
CA GLY A 359 10.47 -7.35 -7.08
C GLY A 359 9.22 -6.53 -7.39
N GLN A 360 8.28 -7.12 -8.13
CA GLN A 360 6.97 -6.53 -8.43
C GLN A 360 5.85 -7.53 -8.10
N PRO A 361 5.60 -7.82 -6.81
CA PRO A 361 4.66 -8.86 -6.43
C PRO A 361 3.20 -8.52 -6.79
N TRP A 362 2.38 -9.56 -6.85
CA TRP A 362 0.94 -9.49 -7.07
C TRP A 362 0.23 -9.80 -5.75
N HIS A 363 -0.69 -8.95 -5.34
CA HIS A 363 -1.56 -9.18 -4.18
C HIS A 363 -3.01 -9.14 -4.63
N THR A 364 -3.72 -10.26 -4.50
CA THR A 364 -5.16 -10.38 -4.75
C THR A 364 -5.85 -10.81 -3.45
N GLU A 365 -6.84 -10.04 -3.00
CA GLU A 365 -7.70 -10.30 -1.83
C GLU A 365 -6.95 -10.67 -0.53
N SER A 366 -5.69 -10.24 -0.42
CA SER A 366 -4.80 -10.54 0.71
C SER A 366 -5.08 -9.66 1.92
N ARG A 367 -4.67 -10.13 3.11
CA ARG A 367 -4.70 -9.36 4.36
C ARG A 367 -3.28 -9.04 4.81
N ILE A 368 -2.93 -7.77 4.98
CA ILE A 368 -1.58 -7.33 5.40
C ILE A 368 -1.69 -6.58 6.73
N SER A 369 -0.87 -6.93 7.72
CA SER A 369 -0.91 -6.28 9.04
C SER A 369 0.46 -6.11 9.71
N ASN A 370 0.68 -5.04 10.48
CA ASN A 370 1.92 -4.83 11.24
C ASN A 370 3.21 -4.69 10.38
N ILE A 371 3.06 -4.39 9.10
CA ILE A 371 4.14 -4.31 8.10
C ILE A 371 4.54 -2.85 7.81
N PHE A 372 5.83 -2.64 7.56
CA PHE A 372 6.40 -1.41 7.01
C PHE A 372 6.33 -1.49 5.48
N ASN A 373 6.02 -0.40 4.76
CA ASN A 373 5.95 -0.39 3.30
C ASN A 373 5.11 -1.54 2.66
N PRO A 374 3.83 -1.71 3.05
CA PRO A 374 3.06 -2.92 2.79
C PRO A 374 2.82 -3.27 1.32
N LEU A 375 2.84 -2.29 0.41
CA LEU A 375 2.61 -2.48 -1.04
C LEU A 375 3.68 -1.76 -1.89
N ASP A 376 4.94 -1.75 -1.46
CA ASP A 376 6.06 -1.21 -2.27
C ASP A 376 6.20 -1.96 -3.61
N LYS A 377 6.28 -1.20 -4.71
CA LYS A 377 6.53 -1.64 -6.10
C LYS A 377 5.61 -2.75 -6.65
N VAL A 378 4.43 -2.97 -6.04
CA VAL A 378 3.50 -4.01 -6.49
C VAL A 378 3.09 -3.84 -7.96
N ALA A 379 3.07 -4.95 -8.71
CA ALA A 379 2.56 -4.97 -10.08
C ALA A 379 1.05 -4.75 -10.09
N LEU A 380 0.37 -5.33 -9.10
CA LEU A 380 -1.04 -5.21 -8.79
C LEU A 380 -1.25 -5.46 -7.29
N ALA A 381 -2.04 -4.59 -6.65
CA ALA A 381 -2.78 -4.89 -5.45
C ALA A 381 -4.27 -4.73 -5.74
N ARG A 382 -5.05 -5.79 -5.56
CA ARG A 382 -6.50 -5.83 -5.82
C ARG A 382 -7.21 -6.37 -4.58
N GLY A 383 -8.21 -5.67 -4.06
CA GLY A 383 -9.00 -6.13 -2.91
C GLY A 383 -8.22 -6.30 -1.61
N VAL A 384 -7.00 -5.77 -1.51
CA VAL A 384 -6.13 -5.99 -0.36
C VAL A 384 -6.64 -5.21 0.84
N GLN A 385 -6.73 -5.87 1.99
CA GLN A 385 -7.06 -5.23 3.26
C GLN A 385 -5.79 -5.07 4.08
N VAL A 386 -5.44 -3.83 4.41
CA VAL A 386 -4.23 -3.49 5.15
C VAL A 386 -4.60 -2.89 6.50
N SER A 387 -3.96 -3.31 7.58
CA SER A 387 -4.17 -2.71 8.91
C SER A 387 -2.87 -2.49 9.68
N ASP A 388 -2.82 -1.46 10.52
CA ASP A 388 -1.73 -1.29 11.51
C ASP A 388 -0.35 -1.23 10.86
N THR A 389 -0.20 -0.42 9.81
CA THR A 389 1.03 -0.35 9.01
C THR A 389 1.77 0.97 9.21
N ARG A 390 3.01 1.05 8.69
CA ARG A 390 3.96 2.15 8.84
C ARG A 390 4.56 2.55 7.48
N GLU A 391 5.15 3.74 7.42
CA GLU A 391 5.94 4.27 6.29
C GLU A 391 5.12 4.54 5.02
N ASP A 392 5.59 4.16 3.83
CA ASP A 392 4.90 4.47 2.58
C ASP A 392 3.99 3.32 2.17
N PHE A 393 2.68 3.56 2.11
CA PHE A 393 1.70 2.50 1.89
C PHE A 393 1.92 1.75 0.57
N ALA A 394 2.09 2.49 -0.53
CA ALA A 394 2.24 1.94 -1.88
C ALA A 394 3.31 2.67 -2.71
N GLN A 395 4.53 2.86 -2.15
CA GLN A 395 5.66 3.47 -2.86
C GLN A 395 5.92 2.75 -4.20
N GLY A 396 5.99 3.47 -5.32
CA GLY A 396 6.29 2.90 -6.64
C GLY A 396 5.33 1.84 -7.17
N ALA A 397 4.19 1.63 -6.52
CA ALA A 397 3.16 0.69 -6.96
C ALA A 397 2.55 1.13 -8.29
N ALA A 398 2.27 0.17 -9.17
CA ALA A 398 1.80 0.47 -10.52
C ALA A 398 0.29 0.26 -10.71
N CYS A 399 -0.37 -0.54 -9.86
CA CYS A 399 -1.82 -0.69 -9.89
C CYS A 399 -2.41 -1.05 -8.52
N LEU A 400 -3.29 -0.20 -7.99
CA LEU A 400 -4.07 -0.44 -6.76
C LEU A 400 -5.57 -0.32 -7.05
N VAL A 401 -6.34 -1.39 -6.82
CA VAL A 401 -7.78 -1.44 -7.13
C VAL A 401 -8.58 -2.00 -5.97
N GLY A 402 -9.51 -1.22 -5.41
CA GLY A 402 -10.41 -1.70 -4.36
C GLY A 402 -9.72 -2.11 -3.06
N CYS A 403 -8.53 -1.58 -2.77
CA CYS A 403 -7.81 -1.87 -1.53
C CYS A 403 -8.31 -0.99 -0.37
N THR A 404 -8.27 -1.52 0.85
CA THR A 404 -8.66 -0.79 2.06
C THR A 404 -7.49 -0.69 3.04
N SER A 405 -7.38 0.44 3.74
CA SER A 405 -6.35 0.69 4.75
C SER A 405 -6.96 1.17 6.06
N LEU A 406 -6.63 0.50 7.16
CA LEU A 406 -7.07 0.84 8.51
C LEU A 406 -5.85 1.18 9.38
N ARG A 407 -5.83 2.36 10.00
CA ARG A 407 -4.81 2.74 11.00
C ARG A 407 -3.37 2.64 10.48
N HIS A 408 -3.07 3.41 9.44
CA HIS A 408 -1.70 3.60 8.95
C HIS A 408 -1.07 4.83 9.65
N LEU A 409 -0.42 4.60 10.79
CA LEU A 409 0.03 5.63 11.72
C LEU A 409 1.55 5.55 11.97
N ASN A 410 2.27 6.67 11.95
CA ASN A 410 3.73 6.68 12.16
C ASN A 410 4.14 7.18 13.58
N ASP A 411 3.15 7.51 14.41
CA ASP A 411 3.28 8.32 15.62
C ASP A 411 4.17 7.72 16.71
N SER A 412 4.08 6.40 16.92
CA SER A 412 4.86 5.63 17.90
C SER A 412 6.38 5.79 17.68
N LEU A 413 6.81 5.74 16.42
CA LEU A 413 8.22 5.81 16.04
C LEU A 413 8.75 7.25 15.99
N ARG A 414 7.87 8.21 15.70
CA ARG A 414 8.14 9.66 15.73
C ARG A 414 8.04 10.28 17.14
N THR A 415 7.59 9.53 18.15
CA THR A 415 7.54 10.03 19.54
C THR A 415 8.95 10.21 20.11
N TYR A 416 9.26 11.39 20.67
CA TYR A 416 10.52 11.64 21.36
C TYR A 416 10.58 10.88 22.70
N LEU A 417 11.51 9.93 22.83
CA LEU A 417 11.76 9.22 24.09
C LEU A 417 12.98 9.83 24.80
N PRO A 418 12.86 10.34 26.04
CA PRO A 418 14.02 10.79 26.82
C PRO A 418 14.96 9.61 27.03
N ALA A 419 16.19 9.70 26.53
CA ALA A 419 17.08 8.54 26.43
C ALA A 419 18.33 8.65 27.32
N ILE A 420 18.96 9.83 27.36
CA ILE A 420 20.15 10.08 28.18
C ILE A 420 20.18 11.53 28.66
N ARG A 421 20.51 11.75 29.92
CA ARG A 421 20.77 13.09 30.49
C ARG A 421 22.25 13.22 30.80
N ILE A 422 22.90 14.24 30.24
CA ILE A 422 24.32 14.50 30.39
C ILE A 422 24.50 15.72 31.29
N ARG A 423 25.41 15.65 32.28
CA ARG A 423 25.73 16.75 33.20
C ARG A 423 27.23 17.01 33.21
N TYR A 424 27.61 18.25 33.50
CA TYR A 424 28.99 18.66 33.71
C TYR A 424 29.13 19.32 35.08
N ALA A 425 30.19 18.95 35.80
CA ALA A 425 30.56 19.43 37.12
C ALA A 425 32.09 19.69 37.23
N GLY A 426 32.78 19.76 36.09
CA GLY A 426 34.19 20.17 36.03
C GLY A 426 34.36 21.69 36.14
N THR A 427 35.59 22.16 35.94
CA THR A 427 35.99 23.55 36.21
C THR A 427 35.96 24.49 35.00
N ALA A 428 35.67 23.99 33.79
CA ALA A 428 35.59 24.81 32.59
C ALA A 428 34.44 25.82 32.66
N SER A 429 34.64 27.00 32.07
CA SER A 429 33.62 28.07 32.10
C SER A 429 32.42 27.75 31.20
N VAL A 430 32.65 27.02 30.10
CA VAL A 430 31.63 26.54 29.18
C VAL A 430 31.92 25.09 28.77
N ALA A 431 31.07 24.17 29.17
CA ALA A 431 31.03 22.81 28.65
C ALA A 431 29.97 22.69 27.54
N THR A 432 30.33 22.08 26.40
CA THR A 432 29.42 21.87 25.27
C THR A 432 29.50 20.46 24.70
N ILE A 433 28.41 20.01 24.10
CA ILE A 433 28.34 18.82 23.27
C ILE A 433 27.85 19.19 21.87
N GLU A 434 28.44 18.57 20.86
CA GLU A 434 27.95 18.58 19.48
C GLU A 434 27.94 17.14 18.93
N SER A 435 27.32 16.94 17.76
CA SER A 435 27.50 15.71 16.98
C SER A 435 27.86 16.03 15.54
N LEU A 436 28.51 15.07 14.87
CA LEU A 436 28.97 15.15 13.48
C LEU A 436 28.39 13.97 12.66
N SER A 437 28.28 14.15 11.35
CA SER A 437 27.76 13.18 10.38
C SER A 437 28.81 12.82 9.32
N PRO A 438 28.76 11.62 8.71
CA PRO A 438 27.83 10.50 8.94
C PRO A 438 28.22 9.64 10.16
N GLY A 439 27.30 8.82 10.66
CA GLY A 439 27.57 7.90 11.80
C GLY A 439 27.78 8.64 13.13
N LYS A 440 26.71 9.32 13.57
CA LYS A 440 26.62 10.30 14.66
C LYS A 440 27.77 10.25 15.68
N THR A 441 28.81 11.04 15.42
CA THR A 441 29.98 11.15 16.29
C THR A 441 29.79 12.30 17.27
N PHE A 442 29.72 11.99 18.56
CA PHE A 442 29.57 12.98 19.62
C PHE A 442 30.94 13.56 20.00
N VAL A 443 31.01 14.89 20.10
CA VAL A 443 32.21 15.63 20.47
C VAL A 443 31.91 16.46 21.71
N PHE A 444 32.72 16.28 22.73
CA PHE A 444 32.62 16.91 24.04
C PHE A 444 33.72 17.96 24.15
N LYS A 445 33.36 19.19 24.54
CA LYS A 445 34.31 20.31 24.63
C LYS A 445 34.20 21.07 25.94
N GLU A 446 35.34 21.55 26.41
CA GLU A 446 35.52 22.42 27.56
C GLU A 446 36.26 23.68 27.10
N ASP A 447 35.65 24.85 27.30
CA ASP A 447 36.17 26.16 26.85
C ASP A 447 36.60 26.17 25.36
N GLY A 448 35.85 25.43 24.54
CA GLY A 448 36.08 25.26 23.10
C GLY A 448 37.09 24.18 22.71
N GLN A 449 37.83 23.61 23.65
CA GLN A 449 38.78 22.52 23.40
C GLN A 449 38.09 21.16 23.48
N THR A 450 38.38 20.25 22.54
CA THR A 450 37.83 18.89 22.55
C THR A 450 38.48 18.05 23.64
N VAL A 451 37.66 17.55 24.57
CA VAL A 451 38.06 16.66 25.68
C VAL A 451 37.62 15.21 25.47
N GLY A 452 36.68 14.97 24.56
CA GLY A 452 36.16 13.63 24.27
C GLY A 452 35.54 13.52 22.89
N ILE A 453 35.70 12.36 22.26
CA ILE A 453 35.05 12.01 21.00
C ILE A 453 34.55 10.57 21.10
N MET A 454 33.28 10.33 20.80
CA MET A 454 32.72 8.97 20.69
C MET A 454 31.85 8.82 19.42
N PRO A 455 32.22 7.94 18.48
CA PRO A 455 31.36 7.58 17.37
C PRO A 455 30.22 6.67 17.84
N LEU A 456 28.98 7.00 17.48
CA LEU A 456 27.88 6.05 17.49
C LEU A 456 27.51 5.70 16.05
N THR A 457 27.62 4.42 15.73
CA THR A 457 27.38 3.87 14.40
C THR A 457 26.08 3.08 14.36
N ASN A 458 25.53 2.88 13.16
CA ASN A 458 24.29 2.16 12.92
C ASN A 458 24.49 0.88 12.09
N THR A 459 25.73 0.37 12.05
CA THR A 459 26.09 -0.81 11.25
C THR A 459 25.74 -2.11 12.00
N ALA A 460 25.63 -3.20 11.24
CA ALA A 460 25.28 -4.50 11.79
C ALA A 460 26.41 -5.10 12.64
N GLU A 461 27.64 -4.86 12.20
CA GLU A 461 28.89 -5.23 12.87
C GLU A 461 29.00 -4.51 14.21
N ALA A 462 28.68 -3.20 14.26
CA ALA A 462 28.71 -2.44 15.49
C ALA A 462 27.68 -2.93 16.50
N TYR A 463 26.47 -3.30 16.06
CA TYR A 463 25.48 -3.93 16.94
C TYR A 463 26.01 -5.26 17.51
N ALA A 464 26.48 -6.17 16.65
CA ALA A 464 26.98 -7.48 17.07
C ALA A 464 28.24 -7.44 17.95
N LEU A 465 29.06 -6.38 17.83
CA LEU A 465 30.29 -6.16 18.59
C LEU A 465 30.12 -5.22 19.80
N SER A 466 28.92 -4.70 20.05
CA SER A 466 28.64 -3.80 21.19
C SER A 466 27.79 -4.49 22.24
N PRO A 467 28.38 -5.12 23.28
CA PRO A 467 27.61 -5.50 24.46
C PRO A 467 26.91 -4.27 25.05
N GLU A 468 25.65 -4.44 25.46
CA GLU A 468 24.90 -3.39 26.15
C GLU A 468 25.68 -2.93 27.40
N ASN A 469 25.71 -1.62 27.64
CA ASN A 469 26.47 -0.98 28.73
C ASN A 469 28.01 -1.15 28.66
N SER A 470 28.60 -1.65 27.56
CA SER A 470 30.07 -1.64 27.40
C SER A 470 30.58 -0.22 27.06
N PRO A 471 31.65 0.28 27.71
CA PRO A 471 32.30 1.53 27.34
C PRO A 471 33.12 1.43 26.04
N SER A 472 33.32 0.21 25.50
CA SER A 472 33.97 -0.01 24.19
C SER A 472 32.97 -0.23 23.05
N GLY A 473 31.67 -0.31 23.33
CA GLY A 473 30.62 -0.43 22.31
C GLY A 473 30.35 0.91 21.63
N THR A 474 29.79 0.89 20.42
CA THR A 474 29.56 2.08 19.59
C THR A 474 28.15 2.11 18.98
N TYR A 475 27.18 1.40 19.58
CA TYR A 475 25.84 1.25 19.00
C TYR A 475 24.71 1.77 19.90
N HIS A 476 24.76 1.46 21.19
CA HIS A 476 23.68 1.72 22.14
C HIS A 476 23.78 3.11 22.80
N VAL A 477 22.66 3.65 23.28
CA VAL A 477 22.65 4.83 24.17
C VAL A 477 23.38 4.47 25.47
N SER A 478 23.21 3.24 25.95
CA SER A 478 23.93 2.69 27.10
C SER A 478 25.46 2.68 26.91
N ASN A 479 25.98 2.49 25.68
CA ASN A 479 27.42 2.57 25.43
C ASN A 479 27.93 4.01 25.62
N LEU A 480 27.20 5.02 25.10
CA LEU A 480 27.55 6.43 25.30
C LEU A 480 27.54 6.82 26.78
N ALA A 481 26.51 6.40 27.53
CA ALA A 481 26.44 6.65 28.96
C ALA A 481 27.60 6.00 29.73
N ALA A 482 27.93 4.74 29.42
CA ALA A 482 29.05 4.02 30.03
C ALA A 482 30.40 4.68 29.71
N TRP A 483 30.62 5.08 28.46
CA TRP A 483 31.85 5.75 28.04
C TRP A 483 32.01 7.14 28.69
N ILE A 484 30.97 7.98 28.74
CA ILE A 484 31.03 9.28 29.43
C ILE A 484 31.46 9.07 30.89
N ASN A 485 30.74 8.20 31.62
CA ASN A 485 30.98 7.95 33.04
C ASN A 485 32.35 7.31 33.34
N ALA A 486 32.93 6.57 32.40
CA ALA A 486 34.23 5.92 32.58
C ALA A 486 35.42 6.73 32.06
N SER A 487 35.23 7.61 31.07
CA SER A 487 36.32 8.20 30.28
C SER A 487 36.41 9.72 30.31
N LEU A 488 35.38 10.45 30.78
CA LEU A 488 35.36 11.91 30.78
C LEU A 488 35.31 12.50 32.20
N PRO A 489 36.46 12.92 32.79
CA PRO A 489 36.49 13.56 34.11
C PRO A 489 35.61 14.82 34.15
N GLY A 490 34.82 14.97 35.22
CA GLY A 490 33.91 16.12 35.38
C GLY A 490 32.61 16.01 34.59
N TRP A 491 32.45 15.02 33.70
CA TRP A 491 31.19 14.72 33.03
C TRP A 491 30.49 13.54 33.70
N SER A 492 29.17 13.45 33.52
CA SER A 492 28.38 12.29 33.92
C SER A 492 27.16 12.13 33.04
N ALA A 493 26.65 10.90 32.94
CA ALA A 493 25.50 10.55 32.14
C ALA A 493 24.54 9.61 32.89
N GLU A 494 23.25 9.94 32.85
CA GLU A 494 22.13 9.20 33.41
C GLU A 494 21.35 8.58 32.23
N LEU A 495 21.27 7.25 32.17
CA LEU A 495 20.53 6.51 31.15
C LEU A 495 19.06 6.43 31.53
N HIS A 496 18.17 6.86 30.63
CA HIS A 496 16.71 6.81 30.81
C HIS A 496 16.05 5.75 29.92
N ASP A 497 16.50 5.62 28.68
CA ASP A 497 16.02 4.63 27.71
C ASP A 497 17.15 4.16 26.79
N ASP A 498 17.19 2.85 26.53
CA ASP A 498 18.08 2.21 25.56
C ASP A 498 17.29 1.31 24.59
N SER A 499 16.01 1.61 24.34
CA SER A 499 15.15 0.83 23.44
C SER A 499 15.44 1.08 21.95
N ARG A 500 16.11 2.20 21.64
CA ARG A 500 16.45 2.69 20.29
C ARG A 500 17.96 2.84 20.13
N PHE A 501 18.48 2.70 18.90
CA PHE A 501 19.91 2.81 18.62
C PHE A 501 20.47 4.21 18.94
N GLY A 502 21.69 4.29 19.46
CA GLY A 502 22.27 5.51 20.01
C GLY A 502 22.53 6.61 18.99
N ALA A 503 22.81 6.26 17.74
CA ALA A 503 22.94 7.27 16.66
C ALA A 503 21.61 7.96 16.28
N SER A 504 20.47 7.60 16.90
CA SER A 504 19.20 8.33 16.78
C SER A 504 19.04 9.50 17.77
N LEU A 505 19.95 9.65 18.74
CA LEU A 505 19.92 10.69 19.77
C LEU A 505 19.92 12.12 19.19
N SER A 506 18.94 12.97 19.51
CA SER A 506 18.92 14.40 19.20
C SER A 506 18.47 15.26 20.38
N LEU A 507 18.51 16.58 20.20
CA LEU A 507 17.72 17.51 21.00
C LEU A 507 16.22 17.24 20.78
N LEU A 508 15.38 17.74 21.70
CA LEU A 508 13.93 17.85 21.49
C LEU A 508 13.66 18.66 20.21
N ASP A 509 12.62 18.27 19.46
CA ASP A 509 12.26 18.80 18.13
C ASP A 509 13.34 18.71 17.04
N GLY A 510 14.53 18.20 17.36
CA GLY A 510 15.66 18.06 16.45
C GLY A 510 15.56 16.90 15.46
N ARG A 511 14.52 16.07 15.51
CA ARG A 511 14.24 14.97 14.56
C ARG A 511 15.45 14.11 14.17
N SER A 512 16.22 13.64 15.15
CA SER A 512 17.44 12.83 14.91
C SER A 512 18.58 13.58 14.18
N ALA A 513 18.43 14.88 13.88
CA ALA A 513 19.40 15.70 13.15
C ALA A 513 20.67 15.99 13.96
N GLN A 514 21.64 16.62 13.28
CA GLN A 514 22.91 17.02 13.87
C GLN A 514 22.71 18.01 15.03
N ILE A 515 23.39 17.75 16.15
CA ILE A 515 23.42 18.65 17.31
C ILE A 515 24.57 19.64 17.09
N ALA A 516 24.25 20.92 16.89
CA ALA A 516 25.22 22.00 16.91
C ALA A 516 25.82 22.18 18.34
N PRO A 517 26.96 22.88 18.52
CA PRO A 517 27.52 23.17 19.85
C PRO A 517 26.48 23.65 20.86
N THR A 518 26.10 22.76 21.78
CA THR A 518 25.03 22.98 22.76
C THR A 518 25.63 22.94 24.16
N ALA A 519 25.40 23.99 24.94
CA ALA A 519 25.92 24.10 26.30
C ALA A 519 25.23 23.13 27.26
N ILE A 520 26.00 22.57 28.19
CA ILE A 520 25.47 21.79 29.31
C ILE A 520 25.08 22.76 30.43
N GLY A 521 23.78 23.02 30.57
CA GLY A 521 23.26 23.84 31.66
C GLY A 521 23.36 23.14 33.04
N SER A 522 23.07 23.90 34.11
CA SER A 522 23.12 23.41 35.51
C SER A 522 22.30 22.14 35.76
N ASP A 523 21.17 22.00 35.06
CA ASP A 523 20.23 20.88 35.23
C ASP A 523 20.59 19.65 34.35
N GLY A 524 21.67 19.79 33.56
CA GLY A 524 22.07 18.87 32.50
C GLY A 524 21.36 19.11 31.16
N LEU A 525 21.87 18.46 30.11
CA LEU A 525 21.24 18.39 28.80
C LEU A 525 20.51 17.04 28.66
N GLN A 526 19.21 17.09 28.34
CA GLN A 526 18.44 15.90 27.96
C GLN A 526 18.56 15.67 26.45
N LEU A 527 19.01 14.49 26.05
CA LEU A 527 18.89 13.99 24.69
C LEU A 527 17.76 12.94 24.60
N PHE A 528 17.18 12.85 23.41
CA PHE A 528 16.01 12.03 23.10
C PHE A 528 16.30 11.14 21.90
N THR A 529 15.78 9.91 21.88
CA THR A 529 15.77 9.07 20.67
C THR A 529 14.49 9.30 19.89
N HIS A 530 14.62 9.49 18.58
CA HIS A 530 13.54 9.77 17.63
C HIS A 530 13.86 9.09 16.30
N PHE A 531 12.85 8.71 15.52
CA PHE A 531 13.03 8.31 14.12
C PHE A 531 12.24 9.25 13.22
N ASP A 532 12.91 9.95 12.29
CA ASP A 532 12.28 10.86 11.32
C ASP A 532 11.61 10.09 10.17
N ILE A 533 10.65 9.26 10.57
CA ILE A 533 9.80 8.47 9.72
C ILE A 533 8.67 9.35 9.21
N HIS A 534 8.43 9.25 7.91
CA HIS A 534 7.27 9.80 7.25
C HIS A 534 6.61 8.71 6.43
N GLY A 535 5.33 8.91 6.14
CA GLY A 535 4.59 8.02 5.26
C GLY A 535 3.83 8.81 4.21
N ASP A 536 3.80 8.26 3.01
CA ASP A 536 2.92 8.69 1.93
C ASP A 536 1.99 7.51 1.53
N PHE A 537 0.70 7.75 1.24
CA PHE A 537 -0.17 6.66 0.75
C PHE A 537 0.27 6.19 -0.65
N TYR A 538 0.68 7.12 -1.50
CA TYR A 538 1.45 6.84 -2.71
C TYR A 538 2.65 7.79 -2.79
N GLN A 539 3.84 7.21 -2.95
CA GLN A 539 5.06 7.93 -3.27
C GLN A 539 5.61 7.45 -4.61
N ARG A 540 5.89 8.36 -5.55
CA ARG A 540 6.74 8.06 -6.71
C ARG A 540 8.18 7.84 -6.23
N PRO A 541 8.87 6.75 -6.60
CA PRO A 541 10.27 6.55 -6.26
C PRO A 541 11.12 7.72 -6.78
N ASN A 542 12.11 8.12 -5.97
CA ASN A 542 13.06 9.15 -6.38
C ASN A 542 13.78 8.70 -7.66
N ASP A 543 13.91 9.63 -8.59
CA ASP A 543 14.63 9.50 -9.87
C ASP A 543 14.15 8.41 -10.86
N ALA A 544 12.96 7.84 -10.64
CA ALA A 544 12.32 6.93 -11.59
C ALA A 544 11.39 7.67 -12.58
N GLU A 545 11.45 7.32 -13.87
CA GLU A 545 10.28 7.50 -14.74
C GLU A 545 9.24 6.44 -14.39
N MET A 546 7.98 6.86 -14.20
CA MET A 546 6.83 5.96 -14.05
C MET A 546 5.80 6.31 -15.12
N GLU A 547 5.39 5.29 -15.87
CA GLU A 547 4.33 5.39 -16.86
C GLU A 547 3.27 4.31 -16.59
N ASN A 548 2.01 4.59 -16.92
CA ASN A 548 0.91 3.64 -16.85
C ASN A 548 0.65 3.17 -15.40
N VAL A 549 0.05 4.05 -14.60
CA VAL A 549 -0.23 3.86 -13.17
C VAL A 549 -1.73 4.03 -12.91
N VAL A 550 -2.36 3.12 -12.16
CA VAL A 550 -3.81 3.20 -11.86
C VAL A 550 -4.14 2.91 -10.40
N PHE A 551 -4.75 3.86 -9.72
CA PHE A 551 -5.26 3.81 -8.36
C PHE A 551 -6.76 4.05 -8.40
N TYR A 552 -7.55 2.98 -8.37
CA TYR A 552 -9.01 3.01 -8.53
C TYR A 552 -9.73 2.51 -7.28
N GLY A 553 -10.63 3.34 -6.72
CA GLY A 553 -11.61 2.87 -5.73
C GLY A 553 -11.00 2.36 -4.43
N ASN A 554 -9.86 2.89 -4.00
CA ASN A 554 -9.22 2.50 -2.73
C ASN A 554 -9.77 3.35 -1.58
N SER A 555 -9.82 2.80 -0.37
CA SER A 555 -10.23 3.55 0.82
C SER A 555 -9.21 3.46 1.96
N ALA A 556 -9.13 4.49 2.79
CA ALA A 556 -8.25 4.52 3.95
C ALA A 556 -8.78 5.38 5.08
N VAL A 557 -8.64 4.93 6.32
CA VAL A 557 -9.06 5.66 7.54
C VAL A 557 -8.04 5.54 8.67
N GLY A 558 -8.00 6.54 9.54
CA GLY A 558 -7.05 6.61 10.66
C GLY A 558 -5.60 6.74 10.18
N GLY A 559 -5.36 7.55 9.15
CA GLY A 559 -4.04 7.74 8.54
C GLY A 559 -3.25 8.92 9.09
N SER A 560 -1.93 8.78 9.21
CA SER A 560 -0.98 9.89 9.48
C SER A 560 0.12 9.96 8.40
N TYR A 561 -0.29 10.19 7.15
CA TYR A 561 0.56 10.16 5.95
C TYR A 561 0.17 11.31 5.00
N ALA A 562 1.02 11.71 4.04
CA ALA A 562 0.54 12.52 2.91
C ALA A 562 -0.14 11.62 1.88
N THR A 563 -1.23 12.04 1.24
CA THR A 563 -1.99 11.12 0.38
C THR A 563 -1.23 10.79 -0.91
N LEU A 564 -0.82 11.81 -1.66
CA LEU A 564 -0.13 11.63 -2.95
C LEU A 564 1.15 12.48 -3.01
N PHE A 565 2.31 11.81 -3.01
CA PHE A 565 3.61 12.44 -3.23
C PHE A 565 4.18 12.00 -4.59
N MET A 566 3.93 12.79 -5.63
CA MET A 566 4.30 12.42 -7.02
C MET A 566 5.78 12.71 -7.37
N GLY A 567 6.60 13.03 -6.37
CA GLY A 567 8.05 13.27 -6.51
C GLY A 567 8.43 14.75 -6.56
N SER A 568 9.70 15.06 -6.32
CA SER A 568 10.20 16.44 -6.38
C SER A 568 10.46 16.91 -7.83
N ALA A 569 10.69 18.21 -8.00
CA ALA A 569 11.09 18.85 -9.26
C ALA A 569 12.30 18.22 -9.99
N ARG A 570 13.14 17.42 -9.30
CA ARG A 570 14.54 17.27 -9.71
C ARG A 570 14.89 16.11 -10.65
N SER A 571 14.11 15.03 -10.75
CA SER A 571 14.17 14.12 -11.90
C SER A 571 12.99 13.12 -11.95
N GLY A 572 12.80 12.44 -13.09
CA GLY A 572 11.72 11.48 -13.34
C GLY A 572 10.42 12.10 -13.86
N TYR A 573 9.80 11.46 -14.86
CA TYR A 573 8.46 11.77 -15.36
C TYR A 573 7.41 10.84 -14.76
N LEU A 574 6.24 11.38 -14.41
CA LEU A 574 5.01 10.61 -14.21
C LEU A 574 4.11 10.76 -15.44
N ARG A 575 3.76 9.65 -16.11
CA ARG A 575 2.98 9.67 -17.36
C ARG A 575 1.80 8.70 -17.29
N ASP A 576 0.65 9.11 -17.83
CA ASP A 576 -0.56 8.26 -17.93
C ASP A 576 -0.92 7.61 -16.57
N ALA A 577 -1.15 8.46 -15.58
CA ALA A 577 -1.35 8.06 -14.18
C ALA A 577 -2.72 8.51 -13.66
N PHE A 578 -3.49 7.58 -13.09
CA PHE A 578 -4.88 7.81 -12.68
C PHE A 578 -5.06 7.54 -11.19
N PHE A 579 -5.50 8.55 -10.45
CA PHE A 579 -5.94 8.46 -9.06
C PHE A 579 -7.42 8.83 -9.02
N VAL A 580 -8.28 7.81 -8.98
CA VAL A 580 -9.72 7.95 -9.26
C VAL A 580 -10.61 7.19 -8.28
N ASN A 581 -11.73 7.80 -7.88
CA ASN A 581 -12.69 7.23 -6.91
C ASN A 581 -12.08 6.82 -5.55
N ASN A 582 -10.93 7.36 -5.12
CA ASN A 582 -10.31 6.97 -3.84
C ASN A 582 -10.81 7.83 -2.67
N ALA A 583 -10.89 7.27 -1.48
CA ALA A 583 -11.37 7.97 -0.28
C ALA A 583 -10.41 7.81 0.89
N TRP A 584 -9.88 8.91 1.40
CA TRP A 584 -8.88 8.93 2.47
C TRP A 584 -9.33 9.84 3.61
N HIS A 585 -9.27 9.34 4.84
CA HIS A 585 -9.50 10.10 6.06
C HIS A 585 -8.25 10.10 6.95
N HIS A 586 -7.69 11.29 7.12
CA HIS A 586 -6.54 11.54 7.99
C HIS A 586 -6.98 11.68 9.45
N ASP A 587 -6.21 11.12 10.39
CA ASP A 587 -6.54 11.14 11.82
C ASP A 587 -6.27 12.54 12.41
N PRO A 588 -7.30 13.32 12.77
CA PRO A 588 -7.11 14.68 13.31
C PRO A 588 -6.49 14.69 14.71
N ALA A 589 -6.44 13.55 15.41
CA ALA A 589 -5.84 13.42 16.74
C ALA A 589 -4.33 13.11 16.69
N SER A 590 -3.78 12.71 15.54
CA SER A 590 -2.34 12.52 15.41
C SER A 590 -1.61 13.84 15.67
N PRO A 591 -0.61 13.90 16.57
CA PRO A 591 0.24 15.10 16.71
C PRO A 591 1.11 15.33 15.46
N PHE A 592 1.16 14.34 14.57
CA PHE A 592 1.74 14.40 13.24
C PHE A 592 0.68 14.49 12.14
N HIS A 593 -0.56 14.87 12.49
CA HIS A 593 -1.57 15.36 11.54
C HIS A 593 -1.07 16.67 10.94
N GLU A 594 -0.24 16.52 9.91
CA GLU A 594 0.37 17.60 9.16
C GLU A 594 -0.68 18.24 8.27
N GLY A 595 -1.61 19.00 8.87
CA GLY A 595 -2.69 19.72 8.19
C GLY A 595 -2.24 20.84 7.24
N GLY A 596 -0.93 20.93 6.98
CA GLY A 596 -0.27 21.74 5.96
C GLY A 596 0.69 20.95 5.05
N ARG A 597 0.81 19.61 5.18
CA ARG A 597 1.23 18.78 4.04
C ARG A 597 0.09 18.78 3.03
N MET A 598 0.48 18.90 1.78
CA MET A 598 -0.43 18.93 0.66
C MET A 598 -0.01 17.84 -0.32
N ASP A 599 -0.97 17.16 -0.90
CA ASP A 599 -0.73 16.20 -1.98
C ASP A 599 0.01 16.91 -3.10
N THR A 600 1.29 16.59 -3.29
CA THR A 600 2.14 17.38 -4.17
C THR A 600 2.19 16.73 -5.54
N PHE A 601 1.38 17.27 -6.45
CA PHE A 601 1.61 17.14 -7.88
C PHE A 601 2.87 17.94 -8.19
N SER A 602 4.05 17.30 -8.21
CA SER A 602 5.31 17.94 -8.60
C SER A 602 6.24 16.99 -9.34
N GLY A 603 7.33 17.55 -9.89
CA GLY A 603 8.14 16.86 -10.88
C GLY A 603 7.50 16.91 -12.27
N ASN A 604 8.17 16.30 -13.25
CA ASN A 604 7.67 16.29 -14.62
C ASN A 604 6.45 15.37 -14.72
N ALA A 605 5.38 15.83 -15.38
CA ALA A 605 4.10 15.13 -15.45
C ALA A 605 3.42 15.31 -16.81
N SER A 606 2.68 14.31 -17.28
CA SER A 606 1.81 14.43 -18.47
C SER A 606 0.70 13.39 -18.42
N HIS A 607 -0.54 13.78 -18.70
CA HIS A 607 -1.71 12.91 -18.56
C HIS A 607 -1.81 12.26 -17.16
N VAL A 608 -1.71 13.10 -16.13
CA VAL A 608 -1.98 12.71 -14.74
C VAL A 608 -3.39 13.17 -14.35
N VAL A 609 -4.23 12.23 -13.93
CA VAL A 609 -5.67 12.42 -13.72
C VAL A 609 -6.03 12.11 -12.27
N ILE A 610 -6.53 13.12 -11.56
CA ILE A 610 -6.94 13.04 -10.15
C ILE A 610 -8.43 13.43 -10.10
N VAL A 611 -9.32 12.44 -10.05
CA VAL A 611 -10.76 12.66 -10.26
C VAL A 611 -11.65 11.89 -9.29
N HIS A 612 -12.70 12.54 -8.78
CA HIS A 612 -13.66 11.94 -7.84
C HIS A 612 -12.99 11.33 -6.59
N ASN A 613 -11.93 11.94 -6.06
CA ASN A 613 -11.35 11.50 -4.78
C ASN A 613 -11.91 12.31 -3.60
N SER A 614 -12.03 11.68 -2.44
CA SER A 614 -12.36 12.33 -1.17
C SER A 614 -11.11 12.38 -0.29
N VAL A 615 -10.45 13.53 -0.20
CA VAL A 615 -9.23 13.77 0.60
C VAL A 615 -9.60 14.53 1.87
N VAL A 616 -9.99 13.79 2.92
CA VAL A 616 -10.60 14.35 4.13
C VAL A 616 -9.53 14.69 5.15
N GLY A 617 -9.43 15.98 5.52
CA GLY A 617 -8.44 16.51 6.47
C GLY A 617 -7.18 17.14 5.85
N GLN A 618 -6.88 16.87 4.58
CA GLN A 618 -5.69 17.38 3.85
C GLN A 618 -6.03 18.22 2.61
N GLY A 619 -5.07 19.02 2.17
CA GLY A 619 -5.17 19.84 0.95
C GLY A 619 -4.36 19.27 -0.22
N ILE A 620 -4.57 19.82 -1.41
CA ILE A 620 -3.85 19.42 -2.64
C ILE A 620 -2.98 20.58 -3.14
N ARG A 621 -1.71 20.30 -3.45
CA ARG A 621 -0.73 21.24 -4.01
C ARG A 621 -0.45 20.93 -5.46
N ILE A 622 -0.70 21.93 -6.28
CA ILE A 622 -0.37 21.98 -7.71
C ILE A 622 1.01 22.64 -7.82
N PRO A 623 1.90 22.23 -8.74
CA PRO A 623 3.30 22.63 -8.66
C PRO A 623 3.48 24.09 -9.07
N ASP A 624 4.66 24.62 -8.77
CA ASP A 624 5.18 25.76 -9.50
C ASP A 624 5.60 25.29 -10.91
N PRO A 625 4.99 25.80 -12.01
CA PRO A 625 5.39 25.45 -13.37
C PRO A 625 6.81 25.93 -13.70
N ALA A 626 7.39 26.88 -12.95
CA ALA A 626 8.80 27.25 -13.11
C ALA A 626 9.78 26.15 -12.64
N GLN A 627 9.28 25.10 -11.97
CA GLN A 627 10.08 24.02 -11.38
C GLN A 627 9.73 22.64 -11.97
N SER A 628 8.88 22.54 -13.00
CA SER A 628 8.42 21.25 -13.53
C SER A 628 7.99 21.32 -15.00
N THR A 629 8.25 20.26 -15.76
CA THR A 629 7.76 20.12 -17.13
C THR A 629 6.39 19.45 -17.12
N ILE A 630 5.34 20.26 -17.32
CA ILE A 630 3.95 19.79 -17.34
C ILE A 630 3.46 19.68 -18.79
N GLY A 631 3.30 18.45 -19.27
CA GLY A 631 2.67 18.12 -20.56
C GLY A 631 1.15 18.24 -20.51
N THR A 632 0.44 17.89 -21.59
CA THR A 632 -1.02 18.06 -21.70
C THR A 632 -1.85 16.94 -21.03
N HIS A 633 -3.17 17.06 -21.10
CA HIS A 633 -4.18 16.08 -20.61
C HIS A 633 -4.21 15.83 -19.10
N ASN A 634 -3.60 16.67 -18.26
CA ASN A 634 -3.76 16.54 -16.80
C ASN A 634 -5.11 17.11 -16.34
N LEU A 635 -5.70 16.49 -15.32
CA LEU A 635 -7.03 16.82 -14.83
C LEU A 635 -7.10 16.67 -13.32
N LEU A 636 -7.56 17.71 -12.63
CA LEU A 636 -7.91 17.71 -11.21
C LEU A 636 -9.37 18.12 -11.08
N ALA A 637 -10.29 17.15 -11.10
CA ALA A 637 -11.72 17.44 -11.18
C ALA A 637 -12.65 16.60 -10.30
N ALA A 638 -13.75 17.20 -9.85
CA ALA A 638 -14.76 16.54 -9.01
C ALA A 638 -14.23 15.94 -7.70
N ASN A 639 -13.10 16.41 -7.17
CA ASN A 639 -12.55 15.96 -5.88
C ASN A 639 -13.14 16.75 -4.70
N VAL A 640 -13.03 16.21 -3.50
CA VAL A 640 -13.23 16.91 -2.22
C VAL A 640 -11.89 17.00 -1.50
N ALA A 641 -11.50 18.17 -1.03
CA ALA A 641 -10.28 18.38 -0.25
C ALA A 641 -10.47 19.50 0.79
N LYS A 642 -9.59 19.60 1.78
CA LYS A 642 -9.61 20.71 2.75
C LYS A 642 -9.35 22.06 2.09
N HIS A 643 -8.36 22.11 1.19
CA HIS A 643 -8.01 23.30 0.39
C HIS A 643 -7.21 22.89 -0.85
N MET A 644 -7.04 23.80 -1.80
CA MET A 644 -6.13 23.65 -2.94
C MET A 644 -5.20 24.86 -3.03
N GLN A 645 -3.91 24.63 -3.30
CA GLN A 645 -2.93 25.69 -3.45
C GLN A 645 -2.10 25.50 -4.73
N LEU A 646 -1.91 26.59 -5.48
CA LEU A 646 -0.91 26.67 -6.55
C LEU A 646 0.46 26.97 -5.93
N GLY A 647 1.48 26.23 -6.36
CA GLY A 647 2.88 26.50 -6.00
C GLY A 647 3.48 27.74 -6.67
N GLY A 648 2.83 28.24 -7.72
CA GLY A 648 3.24 29.40 -8.51
C GLY A 648 2.07 29.97 -9.32
N ALA A 649 2.35 30.42 -10.55
CA ALA A 649 1.31 30.87 -11.48
C ALA A 649 0.36 29.72 -11.91
N PRO A 650 -0.85 30.02 -12.44
CA PRO A 650 -1.72 29.02 -13.04
C PRO A 650 -0.99 28.18 -14.10
N VAL A 651 -1.34 26.90 -14.18
CA VAL A 651 -0.71 25.93 -15.10
C VAL A 651 -1.73 25.58 -16.20
N PRO A 652 -1.67 26.18 -17.41
CA PRO A 652 -2.70 25.98 -18.44
C PRO A 652 -2.86 24.53 -18.93
N GLN A 653 -1.86 23.68 -18.69
CA GLN A 653 -1.84 22.26 -19.04
C GLN A 653 -2.52 21.36 -17.98
N VAL A 654 -3.07 21.93 -16.91
CA VAL A 654 -3.84 21.23 -15.86
C VAL A 654 -5.25 21.81 -15.82
N GLU A 655 -6.26 21.04 -16.23
CA GLU A 655 -7.65 21.43 -16.01
C GLU A 655 -7.99 21.25 -14.52
N ILE A 656 -8.40 22.34 -13.86
CA ILE A 656 -8.89 22.32 -12.47
C ILE A 656 -10.39 22.67 -12.53
N SER A 657 -11.27 21.68 -12.36
CA SER A 657 -12.71 21.90 -12.55
C SER A 657 -13.60 21.19 -11.52
N ASP A 658 -14.69 21.85 -11.14
CA ASP A 658 -15.76 21.26 -10.32
C ASP A 658 -15.30 20.58 -9.02
N ASN A 659 -14.30 21.10 -8.30
CA ASN A 659 -13.87 20.52 -7.01
C ASN A 659 -14.69 21.10 -5.82
N HIS A 660 -14.66 20.45 -4.66
CA HIS A 660 -15.21 20.94 -3.39
C HIS A 660 -14.08 21.20 -2.42
N LEU A 661 -14.07 22.38 -1.80
CA LEU A 661 -13.15 22.74 -0.74
C LEU A 661 -13.91 23.00 0.57
N GLU A 662 -13.28 22.73 1.72
CA GLU A 662 -13.89 23.07 3.01
C GLU A 662 -14.00 24.59 3.23
N GLY A 663 -14.90 24.99 4.13
CA GLY A 663 -15.11 26.40 4.48
C GLY A 663 -13.82 27.09 4.95
N GLY A 664 -13.56 28.27 4.41
CA GLY A 664 -12.34 29.06 4.68
C GLY A 664 -11.20 28.82 3.68
N ALA A 665 -11.32 27.84 2.78
CA ALA A 665 -10.44 27.74 1.62
C ALA A 665 -10.70 28.84 0.58
N SER A 666 -9.82 28.95 -0.42
CA SER A 666 -10.03 29.74 -1.63
C SER A 666 -9.87 28.83 -2.86
N ALA A 667 -10.60 29.14 -3.94
CA ALA A 667 -10.44 28.44 -5.21
C ALA A 667 -9.10 28.87 -5.85
N PRO A 668 -8.26 27.94 -6.32
CA PRO A 668 -6.99 28.30 -6.96
C PRO A 668 -7.26 29.04 -8.29
N GLN A 669 -6.37 29.98 -8.63
CA GLN A 669 -6.54 30.81 -9.82
C GLN A 669 -6.59 29.94 -11.09
N GLY A 670 -7.60 30.17 -11.94
CA GLY A 670 -7.84 29.38 -13.15
C GLY A 670 -8.75 28.16 -12.94
N ALA A 671 -9.13 27.83 -11.70
CA ALA A 671 -10.13 26.79 -11.46
C ALA A 671 -11.55 27.26 -11.85
N ASN A 672 -12.33 26.34 -12.40
CA ASN A 672 -13.73 26.55 -12.75
C ASN A 672 -14.66 25.69 -11.86
N GLY A 673 -15.92 26.10 -11.67
CA GLY A 673 -16.96 25.31 -10.99
C GLY A 673 -16.70 24.89 -9.54
N THR A 674 -15.59 25.33 -8.94
CA THR A 674 -15.17 24.91 -7.60
C THR A 674 -16.07 25.53 -6.53
N GLN A 675 -16.61 24.68 -5.65
CA GLN A 675 -17.45 25.08 -4.52
C GLN A 675 -16.62 25.10 -3.24
N ILE A 676 -17.02 25.93 -2.28
CA ILE A 676 -16.32 26.14 -1.01
C ILE A 676 -17.36 26.20 0.11
N GLY A 677 -17.23 25.34 1.10
CA GLY A 677 -18.12 25.34 2.27
C GLY A 677 -18.18 24.00 2.99
N GLY A 678 -18.98 23.94 4.06
CA GLY A 678 -19.00 22.83 5.01
C GLY A 678 -17.66 22.57 5.72
N THR A 679 -17.58 21.43 6.40
CA THR A 679 -16.39 20.88 7.05
C THR A 679 -16.38 19.36 6.87
N THR A 680 -15.26 18.69 7.16
CA THR A 680 -15.15 17.22 7.25
C THR A 680 -16.38 16.56 7.91
N LEU A 681 -16.89 17.13 9.02
CA LEU A 681 -18.02 16.58 9.79
C LEU A 681 -19.40 16.82 9.16
N THR A 682 -19.54 17.75 8.21
CA THR A 682 -20.84 18.09 7.58
C THR A 682 -20.97 17.65 6.13
N LEU A 683 -19.84 17.40 5.45
CA LEU A 683 -19.78 16.98 4.04
C LEU A 683 -19.95 15.46 3.85
N PHE A 684 -19.71 14.66 4.88
CA PHE A 684 -19.78 13.19 4.84
C PHE A 684 -20.72 12.61 5.90
N ALA A 685 -21.10 11.34 5.74
CA ALA A 685 -21.88 10.60 6.72
C ALA A 685 -21.07 10.29 7.99
N ASP A 686 -19.93 9.59 7.86
CA ASP A 686 -19.02 9.23 8.96
C ASP A 686 -17.61 8.85 8.43
N ALA A 687 -16.91 9.80 7.83
CA ALA A 687 -15.64 9.55 7.12
C ALA A 687 -14.53 8.94 7.99
N GLN A 688 -14.49 9.25 9.28
CA GLN A 688 -13.56 8.67 10.27
C GLN A 688 -13.70 7.13 10.39
N ASN A 689 -14.91 6.60 10.16
CA ASN A 689 -15.23 5.17 10.19
C ASN A 689 -15.37 4.58 8.78
N GLY A 690 -15.03 5.34 7.74
CA GLY A 690 -15.00 4.90 6.35
C GLY A 690 -16.29 5.13 5.57
N ASP A 691 -17.29 5.81 6.16
CA ASP A 691 -18.53 6.15 5.47
C ASP A 691 -18.44 7.52 4.79
N PHE A 692 -17.91 7.52 3.57
CA PHE A 692 -17.71 8.70 2.74
C PHE A 692 -18.95 9.09 1.92
N ARG A 693 -20.15 8.55 2.22
CA ARG A 693 -21.40 8.97 1.54
C ARG A 693 -21.63 10.47 1.71
N ALA A 694 -22.12 11.13 0.65
CA ALA A 694 -22.24 12.58 0.63
C ALA A 694 -23.32 13.11 1.59
N ARG A 695 -23.04 14.24 2.24
CA ARG A 695 -23.96 14.91 3.17
C ARG A 695 -23.92 16.43 2.98
N GLY A 696 -25.01 17.09 3.39
CA GLY A 696 -25.09 18.54 3.49
C GLY A 696 -24.80 19.24 2.16
N GLU A 697 -23.86 20.18 2.16
CA GLU A 697 -23.49 20.94 0.97
C GLU A 697 -22.93 20.06 -0.15
N LEU A 698 -22.23 18.96 0.16
CA LEU A 698 -21.66 18.07 -0.85
C LEU A 698 -22.75 17.37 -1.67
N LEU A 699 -23.84 16.97 -0.99
CA LEU A 699 -25.01 16.36 -1.61
C LEU A 699 -25.83 17.39 -2.41
N ASN A 700 -25.91 18.63 -1.92
CA ASN A 700 -26.70 19.71 -2.51
C ASN A 700 -26.04 20.39 -3.71
N THR A 701 -24.71 20.29 -3.87
CA THR A 701 -23.95 21.01 -4.90
C THR A 701 -23.38 20.09 -5.98
N GLN A 702 -24.21 19.23 -6.57
CA GLN A 702 -23.77 18.24 -7.55
C GLN A 702 -22.98 18.83 -8.73
N ALA A 703 -21.99 18.07 -9.21
CA ALA A 703 -21.15 18.37 -10.36
C ALA A 703 -21.38 17.36 -11.49
N LYS A 704 -20.88 17.67 -12.70
CA LYS A 704 -20.84 16.68 -13.79
C LYS A 704 -19.99 15.49 -13.36
N SER A 705 -20.57 14.30 -13.38
CA SER A 705 -19.84 13.06 -13.16
C SER A 705 -18.77 12.91 -14.25
N ARG A 706 -17.55 12.58 -13.82
CA ARG A 706 -16.40 12.38 -14.70
C ARG A 706 -16.04 10.91 -14.86
N LEU A 707 -16.74 9.99 -14.21
CA LEU A 707 -16.56 8.52 -14.24
C LEU A 707 -17.91 7.79 -14.31
N PRO A 708 -18.01 6.60 -14.93
CA PRO A 708 -19.25 5.81 -15.03
C PRO A 708 -19.67 5.14 -13.71
N PHE A 709 -18.73 4.89 -12.79
CA PHE A 709 -18.99 4.20 -11.52
C PHE A 709 -18.46 5.00 -10.32
N ASP A 710 -18.98 4.71 -9.12
CA ASP A 710 -18.49 5.24 -7.83
C ASP A 710 -17.56 4.25 -7.10
N LEU A 711 -17.16 4.58 -5.86
CA LEU A 711 -16.37 3.71 -4.98
C LEU A 711 -17.02 2.35 -4.69
N ALA A 712 -18.36 2.30 -4.62
CA ALA A 712 -19.10 1.06 -4.38
C ALA A 712 -19.35 0.24 -5.67
N GLY A 713 -18.93 0.75 -6.83
CA GLY A 713 -19.22 0.16 -8.14
C GLY A 713 -20.64 0.42 -8.65
N ALA A 714 -21.40 1.32 -8.00
CA ALA A 714 -22.70 1.74 -8.50
C ALA A 714 -22.53 2.68 -9.70
N ILE A 715 -23.46 2.62 -10.66
CA ILE A 715 -23.46 3.51 -11.84
C ILE A 715 -23.72 4.95 -11.37
N ARG A 716 -22.84 5.88 -11.74
CA ARG A 716 -23.02 7.31 -11.44
C ARG A 716 -24.07 7.92 -12.37
N PRO A 717 -25.03 8.72 -11.84
CA PRO A 717 -25.84 9.61 -12.66
C PRO A 717 -24.98 10.68 -13.35
N GLN A 718 -25.51 11.37 -14.38
CA GLN A 718 -24.77 12.42 -15.11
C GLN A 718 -24.32 13.59 -14.20
N MET A 719 -25.09 13.88 -13.16
CA MET A 719 -24.75 14.83 -12.10
C MET A 719 -24.65 14.06 -10.78
N SER A 720 -23.51 14.14 -10.09
CA SER A 720 -23.32 13.48 -8.78
C SER A 720 -22.59 14.39 -7.79
N PRO A 721 -22.65 14.09 -6.48
CA PRO A 721 -21.75 14.70 -5.50
C PRO A 721 -20.28 14.53 -5.90
N ARG A 722 -19.46 15.51 -5.50
CA ARG A 722 -18.01 15.45 -5.70
C ARG A 722 -17.42 14.42 -4.73
N GLY A 723 -16.26 13.87 -5.09
CA GLY A 723 -15.60 12.82 -4.32
C GLY A 723 -16.01 11.40 -4.73
N ALA A 724 -15.60 10.45 -3.89
CA ALA A 724 -15.55 9.02 -4.23
C ALA A 724 -16.89 8.28 -4.17
N CYS A 725 -17.82 8.75 -3.34
CA CYS A 725 -19.13 8.14 -3.14
C CYS A 725 -20.27 9.01 -3.71
N LEU A 726 -21.46 8.42 -3.77
CA LEU A 726 -22.73 9.11 -3.95
C LEU A 726 -23.32 9.62 -2.62
#